data_AF-I6ZZA8-F1
#
_entry.id   AF-I6ZZA8-F1
#
_cell.length_a   1.000
_cell.length_b   1.000
_cell.length_c   1.000
_cell.angle_alpha   90.00
_cell.angle_beta   90.00
_cell.angle_gamma   90.00
#
_symmetry.space_group_name_H-M   'P 1'
#
loop_
_entity.id
_entity.type
_entity.pdbx_description
1 polymer ?
#
loop_
_entity_poly.entity_id
_entity_poly.type
_entity_poly.pdbx_seq_one_letter_code
_entity_poly.pdbx_strand_id
1 'polypeptide(L)'
;MFFLMGVIIVSAAFSGCAPSNEEGDFSGAASKVYVAPGKYDEFYAFMSGGFNGQLTVYGLPSGRLFKIISVFSQNPETGYGYSEETKPMLMTSYGFVPWDDAHHPELSQTDGVPDGRWIFINANNTTRVARIDLSTFETAEIIEIPNSAGNHGSPFVTENTEYVIASTRFSVPVPNRDVPIDSYKENFKGTLSFIKVDPEKGNMEIAFQILVPGFDYDLAHAGKGPSHGWAFFTSYNSEQANTLLEINASQNDKDFIAAVNWKLAEKYLAEGKAKKINTEYYRNYFDEDKQKAFSEKRSSVYVLNPKDCPGMIYYLPTPKSPHGVDVDPTGEYIVAGGKLATVIPVHSFSKMLKAIENKEFDGEIDGIPILKYDAVIAGEVENPGLGPLHTEFDGKGYAYTSAFISSEIVKWKLGTWEVVDRIPTYYSIGHLMIPGGDSKKPWGKYVVALNKITKDRYLPTGPELCQSAQLIDISGDKMQLLLDFPTIGEPHYAQGIPAEILMKRNKKFYELEKNSHPDKTASEKETRVERKGNEIHVYMTATRTHFKPDNIEGVKVGDRVYFHITNLEQDWDIPHGFAVKGLNNSELLIMPGQTKTIEWVPQKEGIYPFYCTDFCSALHQEMQGYVRVSSKNSNVELSFN
;
A
#
# COMPACT_ATOMS: atom_id res chain seq x y z
N MET A 1 12.65 -66.61 -57.85
CA MET A 1 13.74 -67.43 -57.29
C MET A 1 13.73 -67.22 -55.79
N PHE A 2 13.23 -68.22 -55.01
CA PHE A 2 13.34 -68.43 -53.55
C PHE A 2 12.87 -67.28 -52.61
N PHE A 3 12.25 -67.44 -51.44
CA PHE A 3 11.68 -68.54 -50.66
C PHE A 3 10.72 -67.93 -49.60
N LEU A 4 9.86 -68.79 -49.04
CA LEU A 4 8.94 -68.57 -47.91
C LEU A 4 9.59 -67.97 -46.64
N MET A 5 8.84 -67.17 -45.87
CA MET A 5 8.65 -67.43 -44.43
C MET A 5 7.52 -66.57 -43.84
N GLY A 6 6.52 -67.23 -43.25
CA GLY A 6 5.51 -66.60 -42.42
C GLY A 6 6.03 -66.35 -41.01
N VAL A 7 5.59 -65.25 -40.39
CA VAL A 7 5.70 -65.01 -38.96
C VAL A 7 4.33 -64.58 -38.44
N ILE A 8 3.81 -65.39 -37.53
CA ILE A 8 2.64 -65.13 -36.69
C ILE A 8 3.03 -64.06 -35.68
N ILE A 9 2.33 -62.93 -35.66
CA ILE A 9 2.45 -61.93 -34.58
C ILE A 9 1.26 -62.11 -33.64
N VAL A 10 1.59 -62.50 -32.41
CA VAL A 10 0.68 -62.55 -31.26
C VAL A 10 0.48 -61.13 -30.76
N SER A 11 -0.76 -60.63 -30.81
CA SER A 11 -1.15 -59.34 -30.25
C SER A 11 -1.23 -59.44 -28.72
N ALA A 12 -0.18 -59.03 -28.01
CA ALA A 12 -0.24 -58.80 -26.58
C ALA A 12 -0.95 -57.47 -26.30
N ALA A 13 -2.13 -57.53 -25.66
CA ALA A 13 -2.85 -56.36 -25.19
C ALA A 13 -2.12 -55.78 -23.96
N PHE A 14 -1.40 -54.67 -24.16
CA PHE A 14 -0.98 -53.80 -23.06
C PHE A 14 -2.11 -52.81 -22.77
N SER A 15 -2.84 -53.04 -21.67
CA SER A 15 -3.68 -52.01 -21.05
C SER A 15 -2.77 -50.97 -20.39
N GLY A 16 -2.43 -49.92 -21.12
CA GLY A 16 -1.89 -48.69 -20.54
C GLY A 16 -3.03 -47.78 -20.10
N CYS A 17 -3.05 -47.40 -18.82
CA CYS A 17 -3.91 -46.32 -18.33
C CYS A 17 -3.57 -45.02 -19.08
N ALA A 18 -4.53 -44.48 -19.82
CA ALA A 18 -4.46 -43.11 -20.31
C ALA A 18 -4.54 -42.14 -19.13
N PRO A 19 -3.80 -41.01 -19.14
CA PRO A 19 -4.04 -39.95 -18.18
C PRO A 19 -5.43 -39.37 -18.45
N SER A 20 -6.21 -39.21 -17.40
CA SER A 20 -7.47 -38.47 -17.42
C SER A 20 -7.17 -37.02 -17.77
N ASN A 21 -7.47 -36.62 -19.01
CA ASN A 21 -7.63 -35.22 -19.36
C ASN A 21 -8.88 -34.69 -18.62
N GLU A 22 -8.69 -34.12 -17.44
CA GLU A 22 -9.58 -33.07 -16.95
C GLU A 22 -9.24 -31.78 -17.71
N GLU A 23 -9.69 -31.70 -18.97
CA GLU A 23 -9.89 -30.40 -19.60
C GLU A 23 -11.10 -29.78 -18.88
N GLY A 24 -10.81 -28.97 -17.85
CA GLY A 24 -11.83 -28.09 -17.26
C GLY A 24 -12.46 -27.21 -18.32
N ASP A 25 -13.68 -26.74 -18.09
CA ASP A 25 -14.43 -25.87 -18.99
C ASP A 25 -13.74 -24.49 -19.18
N PHE A 26 -12.67 -24.48 -19.98
CA PHE A 26 -11.88 -23.28 -20.30
C PHE A 26 -12.69 -22.23 -21.06
N SER A 27 -13.77 -22.66 -21.74
CA SER A 27 -14.69 -21.74 -22.41
C SER A 27 -15.42 -20.85 -21.42
N GLY A 28 -15.79 -21.39 -20.26
CA GLY A 28 -16.44 -20.67 -19.17
C GLY A 28 -15.52 -19.62 -18.53
N ALA A 29 -14.32 -20.02 -18.07
CA ALA A 29 -13.41 -19.14 -17.35
C ALA A 29 -12.96 -17.93 -18.20
N ALA A 30 -12.51 -18.18 -19.43
CA ALA A 30 -12.06 -17.12 -20.35
C ALA A 30 -13.18 -16.10 -20.64
N SER A 31 -14.42 -16.57 -20.82
CA SER A 31 -15.56 -15.68 -21.06
C SER A 31 -15.90 -14.79 -19.87
N LYS A 32 -15.67 -15.24 -18.62
CA LYS A 32 -15.94 -14.49 -17.39
C LYS A 32 -14.95 -13.34 -17.14
N VAL A 33 -13.73 -13.45 -17.67
CA VAL A 33 -12.65 -12.46 -17.47
C VAL A 33 -12.44 -11.56 -18.70
N TYR A 34 -13.09 -11.90 -19.82
CA TYR A 34 -13.01 -11.11 -21.04
C TYR A 34 -13.80 -9.79 -20.91
N VAL A 35 -13.07 -8.67 -20.95
CA VAL A 35 -13.64 -7.33 -21.02
C VAL A 35 -13.35 -6.75 -22.40
N ALA A 36 -14.39 -6.62 -23.23
CA ALA A 36 -14.27 -6.18 -24.63
C ALA A 36 -13.74 -4.72 -24.75
N PRO A 37 -13.11 -4.35 -25.88
CA PRO A 37 -12.72 -2.96 -26.14
C PRO A 37 -13.90 -1.98 -25.97
N GLY A 38 -13.66 -0.88 -25.26
CA GLY A 38 -14.70 0.11 -24.93
C GLY A 38 -15.66 -0.31 -23.79
N LYS A 39 -15.40 -1.44 -23.13
CA LYS A 39 -16.08 -1.85 -21.88
C LYS A 39 -15.13 -1.71 -20.69
N TYR A 40 -15.71 -1.59 -19.50
CA TYR A 40 -15.00 -1.35 -18.25
C TYR A 40 -15.01 -2.60 -17.37
N ASP A 41 -13.95 -2.76 -16.61
CA ASP A 41 -13.89 -3.67 -15.47
C ASP A 41 -14.93 -3.30 -14.41
N GLU A 42 -15.33 -4.28 -13.61
CA GLU A 42 -16.34 -4.12 -12.56
C GLU A 42 -15.75 -3.51 -11.29
N PHE A 43 -14.47 -3.76 -11.01
CA PHE A 43 -13.78 -3.27 -9.80
C PHE A 43 -12.42 -2.67 -10.15
N TYR A 44 -12.03 -1.65 -9.38
CA TYR A 44 -10.62 -1.32 -9.19
C TYR A 44 -10.06 -2.23 -8.09
N ALA A 45 -8.88 -2.78 -8.32
CA ALA A 45 -8.09 -3.51 -7.34
C ALA A 45 -6.77 -2.76 -7.10
N PHE A 46 -6.60 -2.25 -5.90
CA PHE A 46 -5.39 -1.57 -5.44
C PHE A 46 -4.50 -2.59 -4.76
N MET A 47 -3.34 -2.87 -5.33
CA MET A 47 -2.39 -3.83 -4.76
C MET A 47 -1.12 -3.10 -4.36
N SER A 48 -0.59 -3.45 -3.20
CA SER A 48 0.72 -2.95 -2.79
C SER A 48 1.77 -3.24 -3.86
N GLY A 49 2.71 -2.32 -4.06
CA GLY A 49 3.89 -2.54 -4.89
C GLY A 49 5.07 -3.15 -4.14
N GLY A 50 4.89 -3.57 -2.87
CA GLY A 50 5.95 -4.17 -2.04
C GLY A 50 7.24 -3.36 -2.05
N PHE A 51 8.36 -4.01 -2.31
CA PHE A 51 9.70 -3.41 -2.32
C PHE A 51 9.92 -2.38 -3.45
N ASN A 52 8.96 -2.17 -4.35
CA ASN A 52 8.98 -1.03 -5.27
C ASN A 52 8.53 0.27 -4.58
N GLY A 53 7.80 0.20 -3.46
CA GLY A 53 7.37 1.34 -2.65
C GLY A 53 6.21 2.14 -3.26
N GLN A 54 5.49 1.55 -4.21
CA GLN A 54 4.40 2.15 -4.97
C GLN A 54 3.07 1.45 -4.73
N LEU A 55 1.98 1.97 -5.30
CA LEU A 55 0.66 1.35 -5.27
C LEU A 55 0.19 1.09 -6.69
N THR A 56 -0.21 -0.13 -6.99
CA THR A 56 -0.63 -0.54 -8.34
C THR A 56 -2.16 -0.57 -8.44
N VAL A 57 -2.70 -0.23 -9.61
CA VAL A 57 -4.15 -0.20 -9.88
C VAL A 57 -4.46 -1.18 -11.00
N TYR A 58 -5.16 -2.26 -10.69
CA TYR A 58 -5.64 -3.26 -11.64
C TYR A 58 -7.16 -3.15 -11.84
N GLY A 59 -7.65 -3.64 -12.98
CA GLY A 59 -9.07 -3.89 -13.21
C GLY A 59 -9.47 -5.35 -13.01
N LEU A 60 -10.59 -5.60 -12.34
CA LEU A 60 -11.20 -6.94 -12.26
C LEU A 60 -12.53 -6.97 -13.03
N PRO A 61 -12.81 -8.02 -13.84
CA PRO A 61 -12.13 -9.31 -13.83
C PRO A 61 -10.96 -9.47 -14.82
N SER A 62 -10.58 -8.43 -15.57
CA SER A 62 -9.60 -8.58 -16.66
C SER A 62 -8.15 -8.81 -16.22
N GLY A 63 -7.79 -8.45 -14.98
CA GLY A 63 -6.42 -8.53 -14.47
C GLY A 63 -5.45 -7.53 -15.13
N ARG A 64 -5.97 -6.49 -15.81
CA ARG A 64 -5.14 -5.50 -16.51
C ARG A 64 -4.60 -4.46 -15.54
N LEU A 65 -3.31 -4.17 -15.61
CA LEU A 65 -2.67 -3.05 -14.91
C LEU A 65 -3.03 -1.73 -15.62
N PHE A 66 -3.56 -0.77 -14.87
CA PHE A 66 -3.94 0.56 -15.38
C PHE A 66 -2.95 1.65 -15.01
N LYS A 67 -2.44 1.64 -13.78
CA LYS A 67 -1.57 2.71 -13.25
C LYS A 67 -0.69 2.19 -12.12
N ILE A 68 0.51 2.77 -12.01
CA ILE A 68 1.34 2.71 -10.81
C ILE A 68 1.33 4.11 -10.19
N ILE A 69 0.79 4.23 -8.99
CA ILE A 69 0.70 5.49 -8.24
C ILE A 69 2.01 5.69 -7.48
N SER A 70 2.58 6.88 -7.62
CA SER A 70 3.82 7.24 -6.91
C SER A 70 3.56 7.65 -5.46
N VAL A 71 4.38 7.13 -4.54
CA VAL A 71 4.14 7.13 -3.08
C VAL A 71 5.48 7.30 -2.35
N PHE A 72 6.22 6.22 -2.07
CA PHE A 72 7.44 6.27 -1.25
C PHE A 72 8.74 6.24 -2.05
N SER A 73 8.64 5.92 -3.34
CA SER A 73 9.80 5.79 -4.23
C SER A 73 9.81 6.88 -5.29
N GLN A 74 11.01 7.28 -5.70
CA GLN A 74 11.18 8.10 -6.89
C GLN A 74 10.64 7.36 -8.12
N ASN A 75 9.89 8.07 -8.96
CA ASN A 75 9.35 7.52 -10.19
C ASN A 75 9.74 8.42 -11.39
N PRO A 76 10.69 7.99 -12.23
CA PRO A 76 11.15 8.79 -13.36
C PRO A 76 10.09 8.91 -14.47
N GLU A 77 9.10 8.02 -14.54
CA GLU A 77 8.00 8.08 -15.51
C GLU A 77 7.14 9.34 -15.33
N THR A 78 6.93 9.76 -14.07
CA THR A 78 6.07 10.92 -13.74
C THR A 78 6.85 12.15 -13.27
N GLY A 79 8.16 11.99 -13.06
CA GLY A 79 9.02 12.95 -12.38
C GLY A 79 8.75 13.10 -10.88
N TYR A 80 8.08 12.12 -10.26
CA TYR A 80 7.79 12.13 -8.82
C TYR A 80 9.06 11.88 -8.00
N GLY A 81 9.27 12.72 -6.98
CA GLY A 81 10.49 12.76 -6.18
C GLY A 81 11.71 13.36 -6.91
N TYR A 82 11.54 13.81 -8.15
CA TYR A 82 12.59 14.44 -8.97
C TYR A 82 12.30 15.90 -9.28
N SER A 83 11.03 16.24 -9.51
CA SER A 83 10.54 17.62 -9.64
C SER A 83 10.62 18.39 -8.32
N GLU A 84 10.83 19.70 -8.40
CA GLU A 84 10.87 20.56 -7.19
C GLU A 84 9.56 20.53 -6.41
N GLU A 85 8.45 20.24 -7.09
CA GLU A 85 7.13 20.15 -6.49
C GLU A 85 6.92 18.88 -5.67
N THR A 86 7.64 17.80 -5.96
CA THR A 86 7.40 16.49 -5.32
C THR A 86 8.57 15.97 -4.46
N LYS A 87 9.79 16.52 -4.62
CA LYS A 87 10.91 16.23 -3.71
C LYS A 87 10.53 16.29 -2.22
N PRO A 88 9.73 17.28 -1.73
CA PRO A 88 9.35 17.34 -0.32
C PRO A 88 8.55 16.13 0.18
N MET A 89 7.86 15.38 -0.70
CA MET A 89 7.09 14.19 -0.32
C MET A 89 7.96 13.09 0.29
N LEU A 90 9.23 13.04 -0.08
CA LEU A 90 10.17 11.98 0.32
C LEU A 90 11.14 12.42 1.43
N MET A 91 10.87 13.57 2.07
CA MET A 91 11.64 14.04 3.22
C MET A 91 11.21 13.33 4.51
N THR A 92 12.18 12.97 5.33
CA THR A 92 12.02 12.26 6.60
C THR A 92 12.98 12.80 7.65
N SER A 93 12.90 12.31 8.89
CA SER A 93 13.89 12.59 9.94
C SER A 93 15.31 12.12 9.60
N TYR A 94 15.45 11.24 8.59
CA TYR A 94 16.72 10.75 8.04
C TYR A 94 17.18 11.51 6.78
N GLY A 95 16.48 12.58 6.40
CA GLY A 95 16.71 13.31 5.16
C GLY A 95 15.84 12.81 4.01
N PHE A 96 16.33 12.98 2.78
CA PHE A 96 15.61 12.55 1.57
C PHE A 96 15.77 11.04 1.37
N VAL A 97 14.67 10.29 1.45
CA VAL A 97 14.64 8.82 1.33
C VAL A 97 13.82 8.44 0.08
N PRO A 98 14.47 8.12 -1.05
CA PRO A 98 13.81 7.97 -2.35
C PRO A 98 13.22 6.58 -2.62
N TRP A 99 12.98 5.78 -1.59
CA TRP A 99 12.44 4.43 -1.70
C TRP A 99 11.76 4.00 -0.40
N ASP A 100 10.92 2.96 -0.46
CA ASP A 100 10.52 2.15 0.69
C ASP A 100 9.86 0.84 0.24
N ASP A 101 9.38 0.07 1.21
CA ASP A 101 8.70 -1.21 1.07
C ASP A 101 7.23 -1.09 1.53
N ALA A 102 6.32 -1.05 0.55
CA ALA A 102 4.90 -0.81 0.77
C ALA A 102 4.16 -2.11 1.11
N HIS A 103 3.22 -2.14 2.06
CA HIS A 103 2.58 -3.43 2.44
C HIS A 103 1.06 -3.47 2.29
N HIS A 104 0.33 -2.70 3.09
CA HIS A 104 -1.12 -2.81 3.20
C HIS A 104 -1.80 -1.57 2.63
N PRO A 105 -2.47 -1.65 1.48
CA PRO A 105 -3.42 -0.62 1.10
C PRO A 105 -4.69 -0.76 1.93
N GLU A 106 -5.30 0.36 2.31
CA GLU A 106 -6.55 0.38 3.11
C GLU A 106 -7.47 1.51 2.62
N LEU A 107 -8.69 1.17 2.19
CA LEU A 107 -9.64 2.15 1.67
C LEU A 107 -10.30 2.95 2.81
N SER A 108 -10.52 4.25 2.59
CA SER A 108 -11.35 5.03 3.50
C SER A 108 -12.78 4.49 3.56
N GLN A 109 -13.35 4.49 4.76
CA GLN A 109 -14.69 3.98 5.04
C GLN A 109 -15.60 5.04 5.67
N THR A 110 -16.90 4.91 5.40
CA THR A 110 -18.01 5.60 6.08
C THR A 110 -19.00 4.53 6.52
N ASP A 111 -19.37 4.50 7.81
CA ASP A 111 -20.21 3.46 8.41
C ASP A 111 -19.71 2.03 8.11
N GLY A 112 -18.38 1.89 8.07
CA GLY A 112 -17.65 0.64 7.82
C GLY A 112 -17.78 0.12 6.40
N VAL A 113 -18.10 0.99 5.44
CA VAL A 113 -18.18 0.66 4.01
C VAL A 113 -17.20 1.53 3.24
N PRO A 114 -16.35 0.96 2.36
CA PRO A 114 -15.44 1.73 1.51
C PRO A 114 -16.18 2.79 0.69
N ASP A 115 -15.71 4.03 0.77
CA ASP A 115 -16.40 5.21 0.20
C ASP A 115 -15.66 5.87 -0.96
N GLY A 116 -14.42 5.44 -1.24
CA GLY A 116 -13.63 5.90 -2.37
C GLY A 116 -13.14 7.34 -2.26
N ARG A 117 -13.09 7.93 -1.05
CA ARG A 117 -12.44 9.23 -0.84
C ARG A 117 -10.92 9.08 -0.98
N TRP A 118 -10.35 8.17 -0.23
CA TRP A 118 -8.90 7.97 -0.12
C TRP A 118 -8.54 6.48 -0.05
N ILE A 119 -7.28 6.21 -0.32
CA ILE A 119 -6.65 4.95 0.08
C ILE A 119 -5.37 5.27 0.82
N PHE A 120 -5.12 4.56 1.91
CA PHE A 120 -3.91 4.68 2.70
C PHE A 120 -2.96 3.54 2.38
N ILE A 121 -1.66 3.75 2.55
CA ILE A 121 -0.66 2.68 2.45
C ILE A 121 0.51 2.97 3.39
N ASN A 122 1.14 1.94 3.96
CA ASN A 122 2.30 2.06 4.83
C ASN A 122 3.61 1.82 4.09
N ALA A 123 4.70 2.35 4.66
CA ALA A 123 6.08 2.07 4.32
C ALA A 123 6.78 1.43 5.52
N ASN A 124 7.41 0.26 5.32
CA ASN A 124 7.94 -0.58 6.39
C ASN A 124 9.35 -0.17 6.86
N ASN A 125 10.24 0.24 5.94
CA ASN A 125 11.64 0.56 6.24
C ASN A 125 11.78 1.87 7.02
N THR A 126 11.40 3.00 6.41
CA THR A 126 11.26 4.28 7.12
C THR A 126 9.80 4.48 7.42
N THR A 127 9.41 4.20 8.67
CA THR A 127 8.03 4.05 9.10
C THR A 127 7.17 5.25 8.71
N ARG A 128 6.34 5.07 7.70
CA ARG A 128 5.49 6.11 7.12
C ARG A 128 4.11 5.57 6.79
N VAL A 129 3.12 6.45 6.73
CA VAL A 129 1.80 6.19 6.15
C VAL A 129 1.50 7.28 5.13
N ALA A 130 1.08 6.88 3.94
CA ALA A 130 0.63 7.78 2.89
C ALA A 130 -0.89 7.76 2.76
N ARG A 131 -1.46 8.89 2.36
CA ARG A 131 -2.83 9.04 1.88
C ARG A 131 -2.79 9.40 0.39
N ILE A 132 -3.48 8.61 -0.41
CA ILE A 132 -3.70 8.83 -1.83
C ILE A 132 -5.12 9.35 -2.03
N ASP A 133 -5.28 10.40 -2.83
CA ASP A 133 -6.61 10.89 -3.22
C ASP A 133 -7.11 10.11 -4.43
N LEU A 134 -8.25 9.42 -4.28
CA LEU A 134 -8.81 8.56 -5.33
C LEU A 134 -9.59 9.33 -6.40
N SER A 135 -9.77 10.65 -6.25
CA SER A 135 -10.26 11.50 -7.33
C SER A 135 -9.16 11.81 -8.35
N THR A 136 -7.90 11.88 -7.93
CA THR A 136 -6.76 12.19 -8.81
C THR A 136 -5.82 11.01 -9.03
N PHE A 137 -5.93 9.96 -8.19
CA PHE A 137 -5.00 8.82 -8.14
C PHE A 137 -3.55 9.26 -7.89
N GLU A 138 -3.36 10.29 -7.05
CA GLU A 138 -2.05 10.84 -6.69
C GLU A 138 -1.88 10.88 -5.16
N THR A 139 -0.64 10.74 -4.70
CA THR A 139 -0.34 10.84 -3.25
C THR A 139 -0.52 12.27 -2.78
N ALA A 140 -1.44 12.46 -1.84
CA ALA A 140 -1.78 13.76 -1.28
C ALA A 140 -0.99 14.08 -0.01
N GLU A 141 -0.61 13.07 0.77
CA GLU A 141 0.04 13.27 2.06
C GLU A 141 0.85 12.04 2.50
N ILE A 142 1.97 12.25 3.18
CA ILE A 142 2.81 11.22 3.81
C ILE A 142 3.20 11.70 5.20
N ILE A 143 2.94 10.89 6.21
CA ILE A 143 3.33 11.16 7.61
C ILE A 143 4.29 10.08 8.10
N GLU A 144 5.42 10.50 8.66
CA GLU A 144 6.38 9.63 9.34
C GLU A 144 5.88 9.27 10.75
N ILE A 145 6.03 8.01 11.13
CA ILE A 145 5.59 7.46 12.41
C ILE A 145 6.83 7.30 13.32
N PRO A 146 7.07 8.23 14.25
CA PRO A 146 8.22 8.16 15.14
C PRO A 146 8.08 7.04 16.18
N ASN A 147 9.16 6.72 16.89
CA ASN A 147 9.17 5.71 17.96
C ASN A 147 8.68 4.33 17.49
N SER A 148 8.84 4.04 16.21
CA SER A 148 8.41 2.82 15.55
C SER A 148 9.48 2.37 14.57
N ALA A 149 9.56 1.06 14.32
CA ALA A 149 10.39 0.46 13.27
C ALA A 149 9.66 -0.76 12.70
N GLY A 150 9.78 -0.97 11.39
CA GLY A 150 9.01 -1.99 10.70
C GLY A 150 7.51 -1.71 10.80
N ASN A 151 7.01 -0.64 10.15
CA ASN A 151 5.59 -0.32 10.22
C ASN A 151 4.81 -1.36 9.41
N HIS A 152 4.28 -2.40 10.07
CA HIS A 152 3.68 -3.55 9.39
C HIS A 152 2.18 -3.67 9.65
N GLY A 153 1.71 -3.65 10.91
CA GLY A 153 0.28 -3.68 11.26
C GLY A 153 -0.41 -2.35 10.98
N SER A 154 -0.40 -1.95 9.71
CA SER A 154 -0.61 -0.60 9.23
C SER A 154 -0.75 -0.57 7.71
N PRO A 155 -1.46 0.44 7.17
CA PRO A 155 -2.57 1.14 7.77
C PRO A 155 -3.79 0.23 7.90
N PHE A 156 -4.61 0.48 8.93
CA PHE A 156 -5.98 0.00 9.01
C PHE A 156 -6.87 1.14 9.49
N VAL A 157 -8.09 1.27 8.95
CA VAL A 157 -8.96 2.40 9.28
C VAL A 157 -10.08 2.02 10.25
N THR A 158 -10.45 2.95 11.12
CA THR A 158 -11.69 2.81 11.90
C THR A 158 -12.93 3.00 11.01
N GLU A 159 -14.10 2.60 11.52
CA GLU A 159 -15.35 2.49 10.77
C GLU A 159 -15.74 3.73 9.95
N ASN A 160 -15.39 4.94 10.40
CA ASN A 160 -15.64 6.19 9.65
C ASN A 160 -14.34 6.89 9.21
N THR A 161 -13.22 6.17 9.20
CA THR A 161 -11.89 6.73 8.98
C THR A 161 -11.57 7.82 10.00
N GLU A 162 -11.99 7.68 11.27
CA GLU A 162 -11.59 8.60 12.34
C GLU A 162 -10.08 8.51 12.60
N TYR A 163 -9.56 7.28 12.53
CA TYR A 163 -8.15 6.96 12.69
C TYR A 163 -7.66 6.05 11.58
N VAL A 164 -6.42 6.31 11.17
CA VAL A 164 -5.54 5.32 10.54
C VAL A 164 -4.61 4.78 11.62
N ILE A 165 -4.55 3.46 11.72
CA ILE A 165 -3.82 2.73 12.75
C ILE A 165 -2.49 2.26 12.19
N ALA A 166 -1.43 2.33 12.99
CA ALA A 166 -0.11 1.82 12.66
C ALA A 166 0.54 1.13 13.87
N SER A 167 1.44 0.17 13.66
CA SER A 167 2.14 -0.52 14.75
C SER A 167 3.60 -0.85 14.42
N THR A 168 4.41 -0.88 15.48
CA THR A 168 5.79 -1.35 15.43
C THR A 168 5.86 -2.87 15.27
N ARG A 169 6.53 -3.34 14.22
CA ARG A 169 6.93 -4.75 14.07
C ARG A 169 8.27 -5.04 14.72
N PHE A 170 9.23 -4.12 14.62
CA PHE A 170 10.56 -4.29 15.20
C PHE A 170 10.69 -3.36 16.39
N SER A 171 10.62 -3.91 17.60
CA SER A 171 10.69 -3.06 18.79
C SER A 171 12.00 -2.28 18.84
N VAL A 172 11.94 -1.08 19.40
CA VAL A 172 13.09 -0.19 19.61
C VAL A 172 12.99 0.44 21.00
N PRO A 173 14.08 0.96 21.57
CA PRO A 173 13.98 1.80 22.76
C PRO A 173 13.07 3.02 22.50
N VAL A 174 12.28 3.43 23.49
CA VAL A 174 11.39 4.60 23.39
C VAL A 174 11.65 5.55 24.58
N PRO A 175 12.23 6.75 24.36
CA PRO A 175 12.78 7.24 23.09
C PRO A 175 13.99 6.41 22.63
N ASN A 176 14.25 6.41 21.32
CA ASN A 176 15.36 5.64 20.74
C ASN A 176 16.71 6.17 21.26
N ARG A 177 17.57 5.25 21.72
CA ARG A 177 18.82 5.56 22.41
C ARG A 177 19.78 4.37 22.37
N ASP A 178 21.06 4.64 22.59
CA ASP A 178 22.10 3.62 22.66
C ASP A 178 21.94 2.74 23.91
N VAL A 179 21.63 1.47 23.70
CA VAL A 179 21.55 0.43 24.73
C VAL A 179 22.05 -0.91 24.15
N PRO A 180 22.60 -1.81 24.98
CA PRO A 180 22.95 -3.17 24.55
C PRO A 180 21.73 -3.96 24.04
N ILE A 181 21.89 -4.74 22.97
CA ILE A 181 20.79 -5.54 22.37
C ILE A 181 20.35 -6.68 23.30
N ASP A 182 21.23 -7.23 24.13
CA ASP A 182 20.90 -8.25 25.13
C ASP A 182 19.97 -7.73 26.24
N SER A 183 19.86 -6.42 26.39
CA SER A 183 18.89 -5.75 27.28
C SER A 183 17.47 -5.63 26.69
N TYR A 184 17.15 -6.36 25.61
CA TYR A 184 15.91 -6.24 24.84
C TYR A 184 14.65 -6.19 25.73
N LYS A 185 14.50 -7.16 26.65
CA LYS A 185 13.32 -7.25 27.54
C LYS A 185 13.13 -6.03 28.44
N GLU A 186 14.23 -5.38 28.82
CA GLU A 186 14.23 -4.20 29.70
C GLU A 186 13.97 -2.92 28.91
N ASN A 187 14.67 -2.74 27.79
CA ASN A 187 14.77 -1.44 27.12
C ASN A 187 13.90 -1.29 25.86
N PHE A 188 13.53 -2.38 25.19
CA PHE A 188 12.84 -2.32 23.92
C PHE A 188 11.32 -2.36 24.13
N LYS A 189 10.60 -1.51 23.40
CA LYS A 189 9.15 -1.37 23.49
C LYS A 189 8.54 -1.28 22.09
N GLY A 190 7.26 -1.62 21.99
CA GLY A 190 6.45 -1.38 20.81
C GLY A 190 5.63 -0.10 20.96
N THR A 191 5.14 0.42 19.84
CA THR A 191 4.15 1.50 19.84
C THR A 191 2.97 1.12 18.92
N LEU A 192 1.76 1.41 19.40
CA LEU A 192 0.54 1.38 18.59
C LEU A 192 0.11 2.83 18.36
N SER A 193 0.15 3.28 17.11
CA SER A 193 -0.05 4.67 16.73
C SER A 193 -1.44 4.89 16.15
N PHE A 194 -2.10 5.97 16.60
CA PHE A 194 -3.41 6.39 16.14
C PHE A 194 -3.28 7.73 15.43
N ILE A 195 -3.34 7.70 14.10
CA ILE A 195 -3.22 8.86 13.22
C ILE A 195 -4.63 9.37 12.93
N LYS A 196 -4.97 10.53 13.49
CA LYS A 196 -6.29 11.13 13.26
C LYS A 196 -6.39 11.63 11.83
N VAL A 197 -7.53 11.39 11.21
CA VAL A 197 -7.85 11.90 9.88
C VAL A 197 -8.93 12.97 10.00
N ASP A 198 -8.70 14.12 9.38
CA ASP A 198 -9.75 15.14 9.24
C ASP A 198 -10.88 14.59 8.35
N PRO A 199 -12.14 14.54 8.81
CA PRO A 199 -13.21 13.87 8.09
C PRO A 199 -13.57 14.54 6.75
N GLU A 200 -13.30 15.84 6.60
CA GLU A 200 -13.61 16.60 5.39
C GLU A 200 -12.42 16.65 4.44
N LYS A 201 -11.22 16.96 4.96
CA LYS A 201 -10.02 17.22 4.17
C LYS A 201 -9.09 16.02 4.02
N GLY A 202 -9.20 15.04 4.92
CA GLY A 202 -8.34 13.86 4.95
C GLY A 202 -6.97 14.10 5.58
N ASN A 203 -6.70 15.32 6.08
CA ASN A 203 -5.42 15.69 6.68
C ASN A 203 -5.06 14.76 7.85
N MET A 204 -3.84 14.23 7.84
CA MET A 204 -3.34 13.30 8.86
C MET A 204 -2.54 14.02 9.96
N GLU A 205 -2.76 13.64 11.22
CA GLU A 205 -1.93 14.06 12.36
C GLU A 205 -1.88 12.95 13.43
N ILE A 206 -0.71 12.67 14.01
CA ILE A 206 -0.59 11.67 15.08
C ILE A 206 -1.28 12.20 16.34
N ALA A 207 -2.41 11.61 16.72
CA ALA A 207 -3.12 12.03 17.93
C ALA A 207 -2.42 11.52 19.18
N PHE A 208 -2.09 10.23 19.19
CA PHE A 208 -1.37 9.59 20.28
C PHE A 208 -0.74 8.27 19.84
N GLN A 209 0.22 7.80 20.64
CA GLN A 209 0.73 6.44 20.61
C GLN A 209 0.43 5.75 21.94
N ILE A 210 0.31 4.43 21.92
CA ILE A 210 0.23 3.59 23.13
C ILE A 210 1.56 2.85 23.25
N LEU A 211 2.23 3.01 24.40
CA LEU A 211 3.47 2.29 24.69
C LEU A 211 3.14 0.88 25.16
N VAL A 212 3.63 -0.13 24.44
CA VAL A 212 3.35 -1.54 24.71
C VAL A 212 4.65 -2.33 24.91
N PRO A 213 4.61 -3.54 25.50
CA PRO A 213 5.73 -4.47 25.52
C PRO A 213 6.42 -4.60 24.17
N GLY A 214 7.72 -4.90 24.20
CA GLY A 214 8.55 -5.04 23.01
C GLY A 214 8.29 -6.34 22.24
N PHE A 215 7.03 -6.60 21.90
CA PHE A 215 6.62 -7.69 21.01
C PHE A 215 6.70 -7.24 19.56
N ASP A 216 6.63 -8.19 18.64
CA ASP A 216 6.61 -7.89 17.21
C ASP A 216 5.14 -7.87 16.73
N TYR A 217 4.55 -6.68 16.65
CA TYR A 217 3.16 -6.52 16.23
C TYR A 217 3.05 -6.64 14.72
N ASP A 218 2.23 -7.60 14.27
CA ASP A 218 2.24 -8.09 12.90
C ASP A 218 1.16 -7.39 12.06
N LEU A 219 -0.11 -7.70 12.30
CA LEU A 219 -1.27 -7.11 11.60
C LEU A 219 -2.17 -6.37 12.58
N ALA A 220 -3.02 -5.50 12.05
CA ALA A 220 -4.05 -4.83 12.83
C ALA A 220 -5.38 -4.85 12.08
N HIS A 221 -6.48 -4.62 12.79
CA HIS A 221 -7.78 -4.32 12.18
C HIS A 221 -8.66 -3.58 13.18
N ALA A 222 -9.40 -2.58 12.71
CA ALA A 222 -10.36 -1.88 13.56
C ALA A 222 -11.65 -2.71 13.73
N GLY A 223 -12.25 -2.62 14.91
CA GLY A 223 -13.59 -3.14 15.14
C GLY A 223 -14.65 -2.36 14.37
N LYS A 224 -15.77 -3.03 14.10
CA LYS A 224 -16.92 -2.50 13.36
C LYS A 224 -18.21 -2.92 14.04
N GLY A 225 -19.32 -2.22 13.83
CA GLY A 225 -20.60 -2.61 14.44
C GLY A 225 -20.51 -2.68 15.99
N PRO A 226 -20.77 -3.84 16.64
CA PRO A 226 -20.68 -3.98 18.09
C PRO A 226 -19.24 -3.77 18.61
N SER A 227 -18.21 -4.12 17.82
CA SER A 227 -16.80 -3.87 18.19
C SER A 227 -16.29 -2.49 17.80
N HIS A 228 -17.14 -1.61 17.26
CA HIS A 228 -16.78 -0.21 17.05
C HIS A 228 -16.21 0.39 18.34
N GLY A 229 -15.15 1.20 18.21
CA GLY A 229 -14.43 1.73 19.36
C GLY A 229 -13.27 0.87 19.85
N TRP A 230 -13.06 -0.29 19.23
CA TRP A 230 -11.92 -1.17 19.46
C TRP A 230 -11.04 -1.33 18.23
N ALA A 231 -9.80 -1.73 18.44
CA ALA A 231 -8.84 -2.13 17.42
C ALA A 231 -8.05 -3.34 17.92
N PHE A 232 -7.68 -4.24 17.02
CA PHE A 232 -7.06 -5.52 17.35
C PHE A 232 -5.73 -5.61 16.63
N PHE A 233 -4.70 -6.11 17.33
CA PHE A 233 -3.34 -6.21 16.78
C PHE A 233 -2.76 -7.58 17.12
N THR A 234 -2.40 -8.38 16.14
CA THR A 234 -1.62 -9.60 16.40
C THR A 234 -0.20 -9.25 16.80
N SER A 235 0.39 -10.12 17.60
CA SER A 235 1.83 -10.12 17.85
C SER A 235 2.39 -11.51 17.69
N TYR A 236 3.56 -11.61 17.08
CA TYR A 236 4.46 -12.76 17.26
C TYR A 236 5.62 -12.33 18.18
N ASN A 237 6.41 -13.28 18.68
CA ASN A 237 7.54 -12.99 19.55
C ASN A 237 7.14 -12.37 20.92
N SER A 238 6.09 -12.89 21.55
CA SER A 238 5.74 -12.52 22.94
C SER A 238 6.84 -12.88 23.94
N GLU A 239 7.76 -13.77 23.56
CA GLU A 239 8.96 -14.15 24.27
C GLU A 239 10.00 -13.03 24.37
N GLN A 240 9.88 -12.01 23.51
CA GLN A 240 10.82 -10.90 23.37
C GLN A 240 12.24 -11.40 23.06
N ALA A 241 12.33 -12.36 22.15
CA ALA A 241 13.59 -12.87 21.62
C ALA A 241 14.20 -11.85 20.64
N ASN A 242 15.52 -11.86 20.54
CA ASN A 242 16.32 -10.92 19.73
C ASN A 242 17.38 -11.64 18.87
N THR A 243 17.39 -12.97 18.86
CA THR A 243 18.32 -13.80 18.07
C THR A 243 17.69 -15.16 17.81
N LEU A 244 18.02 -15.78 16.67
CA LEU A 244 17.49 -17.08 16.24
C LEU A 244 15.97 -17.16 16.44
N LEU A 245 15.25 -16.18 15.88
CA LEU A 245 13.82 -15.97 16.14
C LEU A 245 12.99 -17.17 15.68
N GLU A 246 13.43 -17.88 14.63
CA GLU A 246 12.82 -19.13 14.16
C GLU A 246 12.82 -20.24 15.21
N ILE A 247 13.69 -20.13 16.22
CA ILE A 247 13.73 -21.01 17.40
C ILE A 247 13.07 -20.33 18.59
N ASN A 248 13.38 -19.06 18.87
CA ASN A 248 13.11 -18.44 20.16
C ASN A 248 11.80 -17.62 20.27
N ALA A 249 11.21 -17.17 19.15
CA ALA A 249 10.01 -16.30 19.11
C ALA A 249 8.68 -17.07 18.98
N SER A 250 8.74 -18.39 19.15
CA SER A 250 7.62 -19.32 19.05
C SER A 250 7.79 -20.47 20.05
N GLN A 251 8.25 -20.17 21.27
CA GLN A 251 8.35 -21.13 22.37
C GLN A 251 7.04 -21.22 23.15
N ASN A 252 6.31 -20.11 23.29
CA ASN A 252 5.00 -20.08 23.92
C ASN A 252 3.96 -20.83 23.07
N ASP A 253 2.98 -21.48 23.71
CA ASP A 253 1.88 -22.13 23.00
C ASP A 253 0.90 -21.12 22.39
N LYS A 254 0.83 -19.93 22.99
CA LYS A 254 0.00 -18.81 22.55
C LYS A 254 0.80 -17.52 22.68
N ASP A 255 0.73 -16.72 21.63
CA ASP A 255 1.07 -15.30 21.68
C ASP A 255 -0.23 -14.52 21.94
N PHE A 256 -0.33 -13.27 21.46
CA PHE A 256 -1.47 -12.42 21.77
C PHE A 256 -2.04 -11.70 20.55
N ILE A 257 -3.35 -11.41 20.66
CA ILE A 257 -3.95 -10.24 20.04
C ILE A 257 -4.09 -9.17 21.14
N ALA A 258 -3.55 -7.97 20.91
CA ALA A 258 -3.86 -6.80 21.72
C ALA A 258 -5.20 -6.22 21.28
N ALA A 259 -6.21 -6.23 22.16
CA ALA A 259 -7.47 -5.54 21.96
C ALA A 259 -7.43 -4.17 22.64
N VAL A 260 -7.45 -3.10 21.84
CA VAL A 260 -7.31 -1.71 22.27
C VAL A 260 -8.66 -1.00 22.15
N ASN A 261 -9.16 -0.46 23.26
CA ASN A 261 -10.32 0.43 23.28
C ASN A 261 -9.85 1.86 22.97
N TRP A 262 -9.83 2.23 21.69
CA TRP A 262 -9.31 3.52 21.25
C TRP A 262 -10.24 4.68 21.65
N LYS A 263 -11.55 4.45 21.85
CA LYS A 263 -12.46 5.46 22.42
C LYS A 263 -12.10 5.80 23.86
N LEU A 264 -11.69 4.80 24.65
CA LEU A 264 -11.19 5.02 26.00
C LEU A 264 -9.81 5.68 25.99
N ALA A 265 -8.96 5.36 25.01
CA ALA A 265 -7.69 6.05 24.80
C ALA A 265 -7.89 7.54 24.49
N GLU A 266 -8.85 7.90 23.63
CA GLU A 266 -9.25 9.30 23.38
C GLU A 266 -9.68 10.01 24.66
N LYS A 267 -10.48 9.35 25.49
CA LYS A 267 -10.88 9.89 26.80
C LYS A 267 -9.67 10.15 27.69
N TYR A 268 -8.72 9.21 27.78
CA TYR A 268 -7.51 9.40 28.58
C TYR A 268 -6.58 10.49 28.03
N LEU A 269 -6.52 10.65 26.71
CA LEU A 269 -5.83 11.77 26.10
C LEU A 269 -6.49 13.10 26.51
N ALA A 270 -7.82 13.21 26.45
CA ALA A 270 -8.56 14.41 26.84
C ALA A 270 -8.45 14.71 28.35
N GLU A 271 -8.34 13.70 29.19
CA GLU A 271 -8.08 13.82 30.64
C GLU A 271 -6.63 14.21 30.97
N GLY A 272 -5.74 14.33 29.97
CA GLY A 272 -4.35 14.74 30.16
C GLY A 272 -3.44 13.64 30.71
N LYS A 273 -3.83 12.36 30.57
CA LYS A 273 -3.00 11.23 31.04
C LYS A 273 -1.83 10.91 30.12
N ALA A 274 -1.88 11.35 28.86
CA ALA A 274 -0.79 11.13 27.92
C ALA A 274 0.43 11.98 28.29
N LYS A 275 1.63 11.38 28.19
CA LYS A 275 2.90 12.07 28.36
C LYS A 275 3.38 12.56 27.00
N LYS A 276 3.83 13.81 26.94
CA LYS A 276 4.47 14.34 25.74
C LYS A 276 5.91 13.84 25.67
N ILE A 277 6.25 13.11 24.61
CA ILE A 277 7.61 12.62 24.34
C ILE A 277 8.19 13.39 23.17
N ASN A 278 9.39 13.94 23.34
CA ASN A 278 10.11 14.63 22.26
C ASN A 278 10.63 13.59 21.26
N THR A 279 10.33 13.83 19.99
CA THR A 279 10.75 12.97 18.88
C THR A 279 10.60 13.74 17.57
N GLU A 280 11.51 13.52 16.63
CA GLU A 280 11.49 14.20 15.34
C GLU A 280 10.83 13.32 14.29
N TYR A 281 9.91 13.90 13.51
CA TYR A 281 9.30 13.24 12.37
C TYR A 281 8.76 14.29 11.39
N TYR A 282 8.48 13.87 10.16
CA TYR A 282 7.96 14.75 9.13
C TYR A 282 6.52 14.44 8.72
N ARG A 283 5.79 15.49 8.37
CA ARG A 283 4.51 15.44 7.67
C ARG A 283 4.67 16.16 6.35
N ASN A 284 4.54 15.42 5.26
CA ASN A 284 4.64 15.94 3.90
C ASN A 284 3.25 15.94 3.26
N TYR A 285 2.86 17.02 2.57
CA TYR A 285 1.56 17.09 1.91
C TYR A 285 1.65 17.87 0.62
N PHE A 286 0.83 17.49 -0.36
CA PHE A 286 0.66 18.16 -1.63
C PHE A 286 -0.50 19.15 -1.54
N ASP A 287 -0.22 20.42 -1.77
CA ASP A 287 -1.24 21.46 -1.94
C ASP A 287 -1.63 21.49 -3.42
N GLU A 288 -2.88 21.09 -3.71
CA GLU A 288 -3.36 20.96 -5.08
C GLU A 288 -3.47 22.30 -5.80
N ASP A 289 -3.91 23.36 -5.11
CA ASP A 289 -4.05 24.68 -5.71
C ASP A 289 -2.69 25.25 -6.06
N LYS A 290 -1.69 25.07 -5.18
CA LYS A 290 -0.30 25.49 -5.45
C LYS A 290 0.47 24.49 -6.30
N GLN A 291 -0.09 23.31 -6.55
CA GLN A 291 0.51 22.17 -7.25
C GLN A 291 1.91 21.82 -6.73
N LYS A 292 2.09 21.87 -5.40
CA LYS A 292 3.40 21.72 -4.77
C LYS A 292 3.30 21.05 -3.41
N ALA A 293 4.27 20.19 -3.11
CA ALA A 293 4.41 19.58 -1.80
C ALA A 293 5.16 20.48 -0.81
N PHE A 294 4.80 20.33 0.45
CA PHE A 294 5.44 20.94 1.61
C PHE A 294 5.87 19.85 2.58
N SER A 295 6.93 20.11 3.32
CA SER A 295 7.47 19.20 4.34
C SER A 295 7.53 19.93 5.67
N GLU A 296 6.78 19.43 6.65
CA GLU A 296 6.66 20.02 7.98
C GLU A 296 7.33 19.12 9.01
N LYS A 297 8.33 19.67 9.70
CA LYS A 297 8.96 19.01 10.84
C LYS A 297 8.06 19.10 12.08
N ARG A 298 7.89 17.98 12.76
CA ARG A 298 7.25 17.84 14.07
C ARG A 298 8.28 17.38 15.09
N SER A 299 8.04 17.67 16.37
CA SER A 299 9.06 17.54 17.43
C SER A 299 8.61 16.78 18.67
N SER A 300 7.38 16.27 18.69
CA SER A 300 6.85 15.49 19.80
C SER A 300 5.58 14.75 19.44
N VAL A 301 5.27 13.71 20.22
CA VAL A 301 3.99 12.99 20.19
C VAL A 301 3.46 12.79 21.60
N TYR A 302 2.14 12.59 21.74
CA TYR A 302 1.52 12.18 22.99
C TYR A 302 1.56 10.66 23.12
N VAL A 303 1.97 10.15 24.28
CA VAL A 303 2.10 8.71 24.55
C VAL A 303 1.30 8.32 25.79
N LEU A 304 0.39 7.37 25.62
CA LEU A 304 -0.37 6.74 26.70
C LEU A 304 0.37 5.50 27.20
N ASN A 305 0.40 5.32 28.52
CA ASN A 305 0.95 4.13 29.15
C ASN A 305 -0.21 3.28 29.73
N PRO A 306 -0.34 2.00 29.37
CA PRO A 306 -1.37 1.11 29.92
C PRO A 306 -1.46 1.10 31.45
N LYS A 307 -0.33 1.22 32.17
CA LYS A 307 -0.29 1.27 33.64
C LYS A 307 -1.10 2.45 34.22
N ASP A 308 -1.18 3.55 33.49
CA ASP A 308 -1.91 4.77 33.89
C ASP A 308 -3.35 4.82 33.30
N CYS A 309 -3.67 3.86 32.42
CA CYS A 309 -4.85 3.82 31.56
C CYS A 309 -5.61 2.47 31.66
N PRO A 310 -6.13 2.11 32.84
CA PRO A 310 -6.73 0.79 33.08
C PRO A 310 -7.93 0.52 32.16
N GLY A 311 -7.95 -0.66 31.55
CA GLY A 311 -9.00 -1.09 30.62
C GLY A 311 -8.92 -0.53 29.20
N MET A 312 -7.87 0.25 28.90
CA MET A 312 -7.60 0.72 27.53
C MET A 312 -7.15 -0.42 26.61
N ILE A 313 -6.48 -1.44 27.15
CA ILE A 313 -5.90 -2.54 26.39
C ILE A 313 -6.01 -3.85 27.18
N TYR A 314 -6.24 -4.95 26.46
CA TYR A 314 -6.27 -6.32 26.96
C TYR A 314 -5.54 -7.25 26.00
N TYR A 315 -4.97 -8.33 26.51
CA TYR A 315 -4.39 -9.38 25.68
C TYR A 315 -5.33 -10.59 25.57
N LEU A 316 -5.58 -11.03 24.33
CA LEU A 316 -6.31 -12.25 24.00
C LEU A 316 -5.28 -13.31 23.61
N PRO A 317 -5.08 -14.36 24.43
CA PRO A 317 -4.18 -15.46 24.08
C PRO A 317 -4.56 -16.07 22.74
N THR A 318 -3.61 -16.25 21.83
CA THR A 318 -3.87 -16.70 20.46
C THR A 318 -2.78 -17.65 19.96
N PRO A 319 -3.12 -18.91 19.60
CA PRO A 319 -2.17 -19.86 19.04
C PRO A 319 -1.92 -19.61 17.54
N LYS A 320 -0.71 -19.80 17.00
CA LYS A 320 0.61 -19.66 17.62
C LYS A 320 1.45 -18.78 16.70
N SER A 321 2.04 -17.74 17.26
CA SER A 321 2.70 -16.67 16.50
C SER A 321 1.81 -16.15 15.37
N PRO A 322 0.57 -15.72 15.72
CA PRO A 322 -0.47 -15.41 14.76
C PRO A 322 -0.03 -14.27 13.83
N HIS A 323 -0.50 -14.35 12.59
CA HIS A 323 -0.24 -13.38 11.54
C HIS A 323 -1.44 -12.44 11.36
N GLY A 324 -2.45 -12.80 10.57
CA GLY A 324 -3.64 -11.98 10.32
C GLY A 324 -4.52 -11.78 11.55
N VAL A 325 -5.31 -10.69 11.57
CA VAL A 325 -6.33 -10.40 12.57
C VAL A 325 -7.53 -9.77 11.90
N ASP A 326 -8.45 -10.60 11.46
CA ASP A 326 -9.50 -10.19 10.54
C ASP A 326 -10.82 -10.11 11.28
N VAL A 327 -11.44 -8.93 11.29
CA VAL A 327 -12.75 -8.73 11.93
C VAL A 327 -13.85 -9.05 10.92
N ASP A 328 -14.83 -9.88 11.28
CA ASP A 328 -15.90 -10.23 10.35
C ASP A 328 -16.82 -9.03 10.04
N PRO A 329 -17.63 -9.06 8.96
CA PRO A 329 -18.48 -7.94 8.57
C PRO A 329 -19.50 -7.52 9.63
N THR A 330 -19.89 -8.43 10.54
CA THR A 330 -20.78 -8.09 11.65
C THR A 330 -20.06 -7.38 12.79
N GLY A 331 -18.73 -7.55 12.91
CA GLY A 331 -17.90 -7.04 13.98
C GLY A 331 -17.89 -7.88 15.26
N GLU A 332 -18.54 -9.04 15.26
CA GLU A 332 -18.63 -9.92 16.42
C GLU A 332 -17.42 -10.86 16.52
N TYR A 333 -16.86 -11.30 15.40
CA TYR A 333 -15.80 -12.29 15.37
C TYR A 333 -14.46 -11.66 14.97
N ILE A 334 -13.41 -12.02 15.71
CA ILE A 334 -12.03 -11.63 15.45
C ILE A 334 -11.24 -12.90 15.13
N VAL A 335 -10.89 -13.08 13.86
CA VAL A 335 -10.26 -14.29 13.31
C VAL A 335 -8.75 -14.09 13.28
N ALA A 336 -7.98 -14.96 13.92
CA ALA A 336 -6.53 -14.87 13.86
C ALA A 336 -5.93 -15.86 12.84
N GLY A 337 -5.00 -15.39 12.02
CA GLY A 337 -4.20 -16.26 11.16
C GLY A 337 -3.23 -17.09 11.98
N GLY A 338 -3.63 -18.31 12.37
CA GLY A 338 -2.91 -19.13 13.35
C GLY A 338 -1.45 -19.48 13.02
N LYS A 339 -0.99 -19.28 11.77
CA LYS A 339 0.36 -19.49 11.22
C LYS A 339 0.97 -20.85 11.56
N LEU A 340 1.52 -21.00 12.76
CA LEU A 340 2.11 -22.25 13.24
C LEU A 340 1.09 -23.18 13.90
N ALA A 341 -0.10 -22.68 14.21
CA ALA A 341 -1.20 -23.48 14.75
C ALA A 341 -1.83 -24.38 13.67
N THR A 342 -2.36 -25.51 14.14
CA THR A 342 -3.14 -26.46 13.34
C THR A 342 -4.62 -26.11 13.26
N VAL A 343 -5.02 -24.94 13.78
CA VAL A 343 -6.40 -24.42 13.81
C VAL A 343 -6.39 -22.93 13.49
N ILE A 344 -7.55 -22.38 13.09
CA ILE A 344 -7.78 -20.93 13.05
C ILE A 344 -8.61 -20.57 14.29
N PRO A 345 -8.04 -19.85 15.28
CA PRO A 345 -8.81 -19.40 16.44
C PRO A 345 -9.73 -18.24 16.04
N VAL A 346 -11.01 -18.34 16.42
CA VAL A 346 -12.02 -17.30 16.22
C VAL A 346 -12.45 -16.78 17.58
N HIS A 347 -12.03 -15.56 17.94
CA HIS A 347 -12.46 -14.89 19.17
C HIS A 347 -13.82 -14.22 18.98
N SER A 348 -14.58 -14.05 20.07
CA SER A 348 -15.86 -13.34 20.08
C SER A 348 -15.75 -12.05 20.90
N PHE A 349 -16.16 -10.94 20.28
CA PHE A 349 -16.18 -9.63 20.92
C PHE A 349 -17.14 -9.59 22.11
N SER A 350 -18.34 -10.15 21.96
CA SER A 350 -19.31 -10.20 23.06
C SER A 350 -18.82 -11.05 24.24
N LYS A 351 -18.12 -12.15 23.97
CA LYS A 351 -17.45 -12.96 25.00
C LYS A 351 -16.29 -12.21 25.65
N MET A 352 -15.47 -11.52 24.87
CA MET A 352 -14.38 -10.67 25.37
C MET A 352 -14.90 -9.64 26.38
N LEU A 353 -15.98 -8.91 26.06
CA LEU A 353 -16.56 -7.94 26.99
C LEU A 353 -17.07 -8.59 28.29
N LYS A 354 -17.72 -9.76 28.19
CA LYS A 354 -18.15 -10.52 29.37
C LYS A 354 -16.97 -10.98 30.23
N ALA A 355 -15.90 -11.47 29.61
CA ALA A 355 -14.68 -11.87 30.31
C ALA A 355 -14.04 -10.68 31.04
N ILE A 356 -14.05 -9.49 30.44
CA ILE A 356 -13.60 -8.24 31.06
C ILE A 356 -14.47 -7.89 32.28
N GLU A 357 -15.80 -7.92 32.13
CA GLU A 357 -16.76 -7.61 33.20
C GLU A 357 -16.61 -8.58 34.39
N ASN A 358 -16.48 -9.88 34.09
CA ASN A 358 -16.32 -10.94 35.07
C ASN A 358 -14.90 -11.04 35.66
N LYS A 359 -13.95 -10.25 35.16
CA LYS A 359 -12.53 -10.29 35.52
C LYS A 359 -11.91 -11.68 35.32
N GLU A 360 -12.26 -12.34 34.22
CA GLU A 360 -11.73 -13.65 33.83
C GLU A 360 -10.33 -13.51 33.24
N PHE A 361 -9.38 -13.16 34.11
CA PHE A 361 -7.99 -12.92 33.76
C PHE A 361 -7.09 -14.11 34.08
N ASP A 362 -6.02 -14.25 33.31
CA ASP A 362 -4.95 -15.25 33.47
C ASP A 362 -3.58 -14.58 33.58
N GLY A 363 -3.50 -13.57 34.46
CA GLY A 363 -2.29 -12.77 34.70
C GLY A 363 -2.30 -11.41 34.00
N GLU A 364 -1.14 -10.77 34.01
CA GLU A 364 -0.91 -9.46 33.39
C GLU A 364 0.53 -9.36 32.87
N ILE A 365 0.73 -8.55 31.83
CA ILE A 365 2.05 -8.18 31.30
C ILE A 365 2.12 -6.67 31.24
N ASP A 366 3.09 -6.08 31.94
CA ASP A 366 3.33 -4.63 31.94
C ASP A 366 2.08 -3.77 32.25
N GLY A 367 1.19 -4.28 33.11
CA GLY A 367 -0.07 -3.64 33.51
C GLY A 367 -1.22 -3.83 32.51
N ILE A 368 -1.06 -4.74 31.54
CA ILE A 368 -2.09 -5.15 30.59
C ILE A 368 -2.64 -6.51 31.02
N PRO A 369 -3.93 -6.62 31.38
CA PRO A 369 -4.53 -7.91 31.75
C PRO A 369 -4.58 -8.88 30.57
N ILE A 370 -4.32 -10.15 30.85
CA ILE A 370 -4.48 -11.26 29.90
C ILE A 370 -5.84 -11.90 30.16
N LEU A 371 -6.70 -12.02 29.16
CA LEU A 371 -7.99 -12.69 29.27
C LEU A 371 -7.82 -14.22 29.20
N LYS A 372 -8.67 -14.98 29.88
CA LYS A 372 -8.69 -16.45 29.76
C LYS A 372 -9.13 -16.86 28.36
N TYR A 373 -8.36 -17.72 27.70
CA TYR A 373 -8.63 -18.20 26.34
C TYR A 373 -10.05 -18.75 26.15
N ASP A 374 -10.44 -19.70 27.00
CA ASP A 374 -11.76 -20.36 26.92
C ASP A 374 -12.94 -19.39 27.15
N ALA A 375 -12.69 -18.28 27.84
CA ALA A 375 -13.69 -17.26 28.10
C ALA A 375 -13.93 -16.36 26.87
N VAL A 376 -12.97 -16.24 25.95
CA VAL A 376 -13.03 -15.31 24.81
C VAL A 376 -13.20 -15.99 23.45
N ILE A 377 -12.85 -17.28 23.33
CA ILE A 377 -12.95 -18.01 22.07
C ILE A 377 -14.41 -18.29 21.68
N ALA A 378 -14.78 -18.02 20.43
CA ALA A 378 -16.06 -18.42 19.84
C ALA A 378 -16.01 -19.87 19.34
N GLY A 379 -14.89 -20.26 18.75
CA GLY A 379 -14.57 -21.60 18.28
C GLY A 379 -13.23 -21.64 17.55
N GLU A 380 -12.88 -22.82 17.05
CA GLU A 380 -11.66 -23.05 16.28
C GLU A 380 -12.06 -23.74 14.96
N VAL A 381 -11.52 -23.25 13.83
CA VAL A 381 -11.69 -23.93 12.54
C VAL A 381 -10.70 -25.08 12.50
N GLU A 382 -11.23 -26.29 12.48
CA GLU A 382 -10.45 -27.52 12.38
C GLU A 382 -9.98 -27.77 10.94
N ASN A 383 -8.76 -28.29 10.80
CA ASN A 383 -8.11 -28.56 9.52
C ASN A 383 -8.04 -27.32 8.61
N PRO A 384 -7.41 -26.20 8.98
CA PRO A 384 -7.41 -24.98 8.18
C PRO A 384 -6.44 -24.98 6.98
N GLY A 385 -5.85 -26.12 6.63
CA GLY A 385 -4.64 -26.16 5.79
C GLY A 385 -3.37 -25.94 6.61
N LEU A 386 -2.21 -25.92 5.95
CA LEU A 386 -0.91 -25.72 6.61
C LEU A 386 -0.45 -24.28 6.42
N GLY A 387 -0.17 -23.59 7.54
CA GLY A 387 0.25 -22.19 7.51
C GLY A 387 -0.88 -21.19 7.26
N PRO A 388 -1.99 -21.20 8.03
CA PRO A 388 -3.07 -20.24 7.84
C PRO A 388 -2.62 -18.80 8.16
N LEU A 389 -2.74 -17.87 7.22
CA LEU A 389 -2.18 -16.51 7.37
C LEU A 389 -3.23 -15.40 7.46
N HIS A 390 -4.15 -15.30 6.51
CA HIS A 390 -5.04 -14.14 6.34
C HIS A 390 -6.45 -14.60 5.96
N THR A 391 -7.49 -13.90 6.42
CA THR A 391 -8.89 -14.26 6.17
C THR A 391 -9.69 -13.10 5.60
N GLU A 392 -10.50 -13.37 4.57
CA GLU A 392 -11.47 -12.43 3.99
C GLU A 392 -12.89 -12.99 4.04
N PHE A 393 -13.90 -12.12 3.95
CA PHE A 393 -15.30 -12.50 4.11
C PHE A 393 -16.14 -12.14 2.87
N ASP A 394 -17.11 -13.00 2.50
CA ASP A 394 -17.94 -12.78 1.30
C ASP A 394 -19.27 -12.06 1.55
N GLY A 395 -19.59 -11.77 2.82
CA GLY A 395 -20.87 -11.18 3.21
C GLY A 395 -22.07 -12.14 3.11
N LYS A 396 -21.84 -13.43 2.83
CA LYS A 396 -22.84 -14.50 2.71
C LYS A 396 -22.70 -15.56 3.80
N GLY A 397 -21.92 -15.27 4.84
CA GLY A 397 -21.69 -16.17 5.98
C GLY A 397 -20.49 -17.10 5.81
N TYR A 398 -19.63 -16.87 4.81
CA TYR A 398 -18.40 -17.62 4.64
C TYR A 398 -17.17 -16.74 4.78
N ALA A 399 -16.10 -17.37 5.25
CA ALA A 399 -14.77 -16.82 5.36
C ALA A 399 -13.81 -17.67 4.49
N TYR A 400 -12.77 -17.02 4.00
CA TYR A 400 -11.79 -17.58 3.06
C TYR A 400 -10.42 -17.32 3.65
N THR A 401 -9.68 -18.37 4.00
CA THR A 401 -8.37 -18.24 4.64
C THR A 401 -7.27 -18.76 3.72
N SER A 402 -6.19 -18.00 3.58
CA SER A 402 -4.98 -18.44 2.88
C SER A 402 -4.17 -19.41 3.72
N ALA A 403 -3.68 -20.49 3.10
CA ALA A 403 -2.76 -21.45 3.72
C ALA A 403 -1.44 -21.52 2.92
N PHE A 404 -0.36 -20.99 3.49
CA PHE A 404 0.90 -20.75 2.80
C PHE A 404 1.66 -22.04 2.42
N ILE A 405 1.73 -22.99 3.35
CA ILE A 405 2.52 -24.22 3.18
C ILE A 405 1.78 -25.21 2.28
N SER A 406 0.47 -25.40 2.52
CA SER A 406 -0.35 -26.26 1.65
C SER A 406 -0.73 -25.59 0.33
N SER A 407 -0.48 -24.27 0.20
CA SER A 407 -0.68 -23.50 -1.04
C SER A 407 -2.12 -23.59 -1.55
N GLU A 408 -3.06 -23.16 -0.72
CA GLU A 408 -4.50 -23.23 -1.01
C GLU A 408 -5.26 -22.09 -0.33
N ILE A 409 -6.49 -21.85 -0.78
CA ILE A 409 -7.51 -21.12 -0.04
C ILE A 409 -8.50 -22.11 0.55
N VAL A 410 -8.84 -21.94 1.83
CA VAL A 410 -9.82 -22.75 2.56
C VAL A 410 -11.06 -21.91 2.83
N LYS A 411 -12.20 -22.33 2.29
CA LYS A 411 -13.52 -21.71 2.54
C LYS A 411 -14.20 -22.41 3.71
N TRP A 412 -14.65 -21.65 4.69
CA TRP A 412 -15.32 -22.17 5.88
C TRP A 412 -16.50 -21.28 6.31
N LYS A 413 -17.40 -21.84 7.12
CA LYS A 413 -18.67 -21.19 7.49
C LYS A 413 -18.58 -20.50 8.85
N LEU A 414 -18.97 -19.23 8.90
CA LEU A 414 -19.08 -18.47 10.16
C LEU A 414 -20.16 -19.08 11.07
N GLY A 415 -19.86 -19.17 12.37
CA GLY A 415 -20.74 -19.69 13.40
C GLY A 415 -20.66 -21.20 13.62
N THR A 416 -20.46 -21.99 12.55
CA THR A 416 -20.23 -23.46 12.67
C THR A 416 -18.77 -23.86 12.54
N TRP A 417 -17.92 -22.98 11.99
CA TRP A 417 -16.47 -23.19 11.85
C TRP A 417 -16.10 -24.37 10.94
N GLU A 418 -17.06 -24.83 10.13
CA GLU A 418 -16.89 -25.99 9.25
C GLU A 418 -16.24 -25.57 7.94
N VAL A 419 -15.19 -26.30 7.53
CA VAL A 419 -14.59 -26.18 6.19
C VAL A 419 -15.51 -26.79 5.16
N VAL A 420 -15.88 -26.01 4.13
CA VAL A 420 -16.88 -26.40 3.11
C VAL A 420 -16.29 -26.50 1.69
N ASP A 421 -15.15 -25.85 1.44
CA ASP A 421 -14.48 -25.93 0.15
C ASP A 421 -13.00 -25.57 0.24
N ARG A 422 -12.23 -25.99 -0.78
CA ARG A 422 -10.79 -25.70 -0.92
C ARG A 422 -10.44 -25.52 -2.38
N ILE A 423 -9.44 -24.68 -2.65
CA ILE A 423 -8.89 -24.54 -3.98
C ILE A 423 -7.37 -24.34 -3.91
N PRO A 424 -6.57 -25.06 -4.71
CA PRO A 424 -5.13 -24.84 -4.77
C PRO A 424 -4.80 -23.46 -5.34
N THR A 425 -3.72 -22.87 -4.84
CA THR A 425 -3.10 -21.65 -5.35
C THR A 425 -1.66 -21.93 -5.78
N TYR A 426 -1.12 -21.10 -6.67
CA TYR A 426 0.13 -21.40 -7.37
C TYR A 426 1.10 -20.19 -7.33
N TYR A 427 2.03 -20.14 -6.37
CA TYR A 427 2.11 -20.95 -5.15
C TYR A 427 2.39 -20.08 -3.93
N SER A 428 2.16 -20.68 -2.76
CA SER A 428 2.46 -20.09 -1.46
C SER A 428 1.79 -18.74 -1.31
N ILE A 429 0.46 -18.79 -1.27
CA ILE A 429 -0.39 -17.61 -1.03
C ILE A 429 -0.02 -16.95 0.29
N GLY A 430 0.18 -15.63 0.25
CA GLY A 430 0.29 -14.78 1.44
C GLY A 430 -1.09 -14.32 1.88
N HIS A 431 -1.45 -13.08 1.54
CA HIS A 431 -2.79 -12.56 1.76
C HIS A 431 -3.72 -12.90 0.58
N LEU A 432 -5.00 -12.64 0.81
CA LEU A 432 -6.04 -12.63 -0.22
C LEU A 432 -6.89 -11.37 -0.07
N MET A 433 -7.64 -11.03 -1.11
CA MET A 433 -8.58 -9.90 -1.10
C MET A 433 -9.92 -10.32 -1.70
N ILE A 434 -11.00 -10.06 -0.99
CA ILE A 434 -12.35 -9.96 -1.56
C ILE A 434 -12.67 -8.47 -1.62
N PRO A 435 -13.22 -7.90 -2.72
CA PRO A 435 -13.54 -6.49 -2.75
C PRO A 435 -14.45 -6.10 -1.57
N GLY A 436 -13.97 -5.23 -0.70
CA GLY A 436 -14.62 -4.83 0.57
C GLY A 436 -14.79 -5.96 1.59
N GLY A 437 -14.04 -7.05 1.50
CA GLY A 437 -14.20 -8.25 2.32
C GLY A 437 -13.92 -8.04 3.81
N ASP A 438 -13.03 -7.12 4.11
CA ASP A 438 -12.69 -6.59 5.43
C ASP A 438 -13.66 -5.51 5.94
N SER A 439 -14.74 -5.22 5.22
CA SER A 439 -15.71 -4.18 5.56
C SER A 439 -17.05 -4.74 6.06
N LYS A 440 -17.99 -3.87 6.45
CA LYS A 440 -19.38 -4.25 6.75
C LYS A 440 -20.17 -4.67 5.50
N LYS A 441 -19.66 -4.36 4.30
CA LYS A 441 -20.32 -4.68 3.03
C LYS A 441 -19.35 -5.27 2.00
N PRO A 442 -18.99 -6.56 2.13
CA PRO A 442 -18.27 -7.26 1.08
C PRO A 442 -19.05 -7.34 -0.23
N TRP A 443 -18.34 -7.20 -1.34
CA TRP A 443 -18.82 -7.51 -2.69
C TRP A 443 -18.31 -8.89 -3.12
N GLY A 444 -18.75 -9.94 -2.39
CA GLY A 444 -18.31 -11.33 -2.52
C GLY A 444 -18.67 -12.03 -3.84
N LYS A 445 -18.08 -11.57 -4.93
CA LYS A 445 -18.12 -12.17 -6.27
C LYS A 445 -16.79 -12.83 -6.63
N TYR A 446 -15.68 -12.21 -6.25
CA TYR A 446 -14.34 -12.70 -6.49
C TYR A 446 -13.51 -12.73 -5.21
N VAL A 447 -12.56 -13.66 -5.15
CA VAL A 447 -11.40 -13.60 -4.26
C VAL A 447 -10.13 -13.56 -5.10
N VAL A 448 -9.17 -12.73 -4.70
CA VAL A 448 -7.86 -12.60 -5.33
C VAL A 448 -6.81 -13.19 -4.39
N ALA A 449 -6.11 -14.24 -4.83
CA ALA A 449 -4.95 -14.79 -4.11
C ALA A 449 -3.68 -14.03 -4.48
N LEU A 450 -2.87 -13.61 -3.50
CA LEU A 450 -1.57 -12.97 -3.73
C LEU A 450 -0.43 -13.98 -3.45
N ASN A 451 0.07 -14.61 -4.51
CA ASN A 451 1.04 -15.70 -4.43
C ASN A 451 2.49 -15.19 -4.40
N LYS A 452 3.32 -15.79 -3.55
CA LYS A 452 4.71 -15.36 -3.31
C LYS A 452 5.72 -16.08 -4.19
N ILE A 453 5.37 -17.26 -4.70
CA ILE A 453 6.28 -18.12 -5.45
C ILE A 453 5.66 -18.45 -6.82
N THR A 454 6.29 -17.97 -7.89
CA THR A 454 5.71 -18.05 -9.24
C THR A 454 6.20 -19.22 -10.08
N LYS A 455 7.44 -19.69 -9.92
CA LYS A 455 7.98 -20.88 -10.63
C LYS A 455 7.60 -20.95 -12.12
N ASP A 456 6.71 -21.88 -12.48
CA ASP A 456 6.38 -22.34 -13.82
C ASP A 456 5.10 -21.71 -14.40
N ARG A 457 4.55 -20.69 -13.72
CA ARG A 457 3.27 -20.07 -14.11
C ARG A 457 3.37 -19.17 -15.35
N TYR A 458 4.54 -18.62 -15.63
CA TYR A 458 4.77 -17.72 -16.76
C TYR A 458 6.00 -18.11 -17.58
N LEU A 459 6.15 -17.45 -18.73
CA LEU A 459 7.40 -17.53 -19.49
C LEU A 459 8.57 -17.09 -18.59
N PRO A 460 9.69 -17.84 -18.60
CA PRO A 460 10.82 -17.55 -17.72
C PRO A 460 11.50 -16.23 -18.11
N THR A 461 11.71 -15.36 -17.13
CA THR A 461 12.34 -14.03 -17.29
C THR A 461 13.77 -13.96 -16.71
N GLY A 462 14.35 -15.11 -16.36
CA GLY A 462 15.64 -15.21 -15.68
C GLY A 462 15.48 -15.59 -14.20
N PRO A 463 16.51 -15.36 -13.36
CA PRO A 463 16.49 -15.70 -11.94
C PRO A 463 15.42 -14.94 -11.13
N GLU A 464 15.07 -13.74 -11.58
CA GLU A 464 13.99 -12.93 -11.00
C GLU A 464 12.69 -13.18 -11.78
N LEU A 465 11.64 -13.57 -11.05
CA LEU A 465 10.30 -13.79 -11.58
C LEU A 465 9.35 -12.76 -10.96
N CYS A 466 8.37 -12.30 -11.73
CA CYS A 466 7.24 -11.54 -11.17
C CYS A 466 6.43 -12.43 -10.22
N GLN A 467 5.91 -11.87 -9.12
CA GLN A 467 4.88 -12.52 -8.31
C GLN A 467 3.56 -12.62 -9.08
N SER A 468 2.63 -13.43 -8.60
CA SER A 468 1.37 -13.71 -9.29
C SER A 468 0.14 -13.42 -8.43
N ALA A 469 -0.90 -12.91 -9.06
CA ALA A 469 -2.25 -12.87 -8.49
C ALA A 469 -3.18 -13.83 -9.22
N GLN A 470 -4.04 -14.51 -8.49
CA GLN A 470 -5.05 -15.40 -9.06
C GLN A 470 -6.46 -14.91 -8.73
N LEU A 471 -7.28 -14.69 -9.76
CA LEU A 471 -8.69 -14.34 -9.64
C LEU A 471 -9.54 -15.61 -9.59
N ILE A 472 -10.33 -15.76 -8.53
CA ILE A 472 -11.18 -16.92 -8.29
C ILE A 472 -12.62 -16.45 -8.12
N ASP A 473 -13.56 -17.06 -8.83
CA ASP A 473 -15.00 -16.86 -8.69
C ASP A 473 -15.50 -17.52 -7.40
N ILE A 474 -16.20 -16.76 -6.58
CA ILE A 474 -16.84 -17.22 -5.33
C ILE A 474 -18.35 -16.93 -5.32
N SER A 475 -18.93 -16.63 -6.47
CA SER A 475 -20.36 -16.33 -6.59
C SER A 475 -21.25 -17.57 -6.43
N GLY A 476 -20.75 -18.76 -6.75
CA GLY A 476 -21.41 -20.04 -6.59
C GLY A 476 -20.99 -20.83 -5.34
N ASP A 477 -21.43 -22.08 -5.27
CA ASP A 477 -21.16 -22.95 -4.11
C ASP A 477 -19.68 -23.34 -4.01
N LYS A 478 -19.05 -23.59 -5.17
CA LYS A 478 -17.64 -24.00 -5.31
C LYS A 478 -16.78 -22.88 -5.89
N MET A 479 -15.58 -22.74 -5.35
CA MET A 479 -14.57 -21.81 -5.85
C MET A 479 -14.08 -22.24 -7.24
N GLN A 480 -13.92 -21.29 -8.16
CA GLN A 480 -13.43 -21.57 -9.53
C GLN A 480 -12.33 -20.59 -9.92
N LEU A 481 -11.12 -21.09 -10.18
CA LEU A 481 -10.03 -20.28 -10.71
C LEU A 481 -10.41 -19.75 -12.12
N LEU A 482 -10.32 -18.44 -12.31
CA LEU A 482 -10.67 -17.77 -13.57
C LEU A 482 -9.44 -17.27 -14.33
N LEU A 483 -8.51 -16.62 -13.63
CA LEU A 483 -7.36 -15.95 -14.22
C LEU A 483 -6.15 -16.02 -13.28
N ASP A 484 -4.97 -16.09 -13.88
CA ASP A 484 -3.66 -15.92 -13.24
C ASP A 484 -2.98 -14.77 -13.99
N PHE A 485 -2.54 -13.72 -13.28
CA PHE A 485 -1.89 -12.56 -13.89
C PHE A 485 -0.69 -12.06 -13.08
N PRO A 486 0.39 -11.60 -13.76
CA PRO A 486 1.61 -11.17 -13.09
C PRO A 486 1.40 -9.85 -12.35
N THR A 487 2.15 -9.67 -11.27
CA THR A 487 2.12 -8.47 -10.43
C THR A 487 3.51 -7.84 -10.28
N ILE A 488 3.57 -6.63 -9.72
CA ILE A 488 4.80 -5.85 -9.57
C ILE A 488 5.20 -5.80 -8.09
N GLY A 489 6.48 -6.08 -7.83
CA GLY A 489 7.14 -5.74 -6.56
C GLY A 489 6.71 -6.54 -5.33
N GLU A 490 6.15 -7.73 -5.51
CA GLU A 490 5.57 -8.55 -4.43
C GLU A 490 4.45 -7.84 -3.63
N PRO A 491 3.23 -7.76 -4.15
CA PRO A 491 2.11 -7.23 -3.39
C PRO A 491 1.89 -8.03 -2.09
N HIS A 492 1.98 -7.35 -0.95
CA HIS A 492 1.68 -7.95 0.35
C HIS A 492 0.17 -8.09 0.58
N TYR A 493 -0.59 -7.02 0.36
CA TYR A 493 -2.05 -6.99 0.47
C TYR A 493 -2.69 -6.16 -0.65
N ALA A 494 -4.02 -6.19 -0.71
CA ALA A 494 -4.82 -5.50 -1.72
C ALA A 494 -6.19 -5.09 -1.17
N GLN A 495 -6.78 -4.07 -1.80
CA GLN A 495 -8.14 -3.58 -1.54
C GLN A 495 -8.91 -3.44 -2.85
N GLY A 496 -10.20 -3.77 -2.83
CA GLY A 496 -11.05 -3.73 -4.02
C GLY A 496 -12.32 -2.89 -3.82
N ILE A 497 -12.69 -2.10 -4.83
CA ILE A 497 -13.89 -1.25 -4.79
C ILE A 497 -14.61 -1.24 -6.15
N PRO A 498 -15.95 -1.24 -6.20
CA PRO A 498 -16.70 -1.13 -7.45
C PRO A 498 -16.27 0.07 -8.28
N ALA A 499 -16.03 -0.16 -9.58
CA ALA A 499 -15.54 0.87 -10.50
C ALA A 499 -16.48 2.08 -10.56
N GLU A 500 -17.79 1.86 -10.46
CA GLU A 500 -18.79 2.93 -10.50
C GLU A 500 -18.66 3.98 -9.38
N ILE A 501 -18.04 3.64 -8.26
CA ILE A 501 -17.83 4.57 -7.14
C ILE A 501 -16.76 5.59 -7.52
N LEU A 502 -15.64 5.12 -8.09
CA LEU A 502 -14.49 5.98 -8.43
C LEU A 502 -14.68 6.68 -9.78
N MET A 503 -15.30 6.05 -10.77
CA MET A 503 -15.53 6.66 -12.08
C MET A 503 -16.32 7.97 -12.01
N LYS A 504 -17.20 8.13 -11.01
CA LYS A 504 -17.99 9.35 -10.79
C LYS A 504 -17.17 10.49 -10.15
N ARG A 505 -16.00 10.18 -9.57
CA ARG A 505 -15.14 11.09 -8.82
C ARG A 505 -13.89 11.49 -9.58
N ASN A 506 -13.56 10.81 -10.67
CA ASN A 506 -12.30 10.97 -11.38
C ASN A 506 -12.12 12.39 -11.94
N LYS A 507 -11.01 13.03 -11.56
CA LYS A 507 -10.57 14.32 -12.09
C LYS A 507 -9.84 14.09 -13.41
N LYS A 508 -10.34 14.74 -14.46
CA LYS A 508 -9.81 14.55 -15.83
C LYS A 508 -8.62 15.46 -16.17
N PHE A 509 -8.60 16.67 -15.63
CA PHE A 509 -7.55 17.66 -15.81
C PHE A 509 -7.61 18.72 -14.69
N TYR A 510 -6.61 19.59 -14.62
CA TYR A 510 -6.60 20.73 -13.70
C TYR A 510 -7.06 21.99 -14.43
N GLU A 511 -8.01 22.71 -13.82
CA GLU A 511 -8.43 24.00 -14.34
C GLU A 511 -7.29 25.02 -14.19
N LEU A 512 -6.81 25.55 -15.31
CA LEU A 512 -5.67 26.49 -15.31
C LEU A 512 -5.95 27.77 -14.51
N GLU A 513 -7.22 28.18 -14.45
CA GLU A 513 -7.67 29.34 -13.68
C GLU A 513 -7.52 29.13 -12.16
N LYS A 514 -7.67 27.89 -11.68
CA LYS A 514 -7.51 27.52 -10.27
C LYS A 514 -6.06 27.26 -9.86
N ASN A 515 -5.17 27.01 -10.84
CA ASN A 515 -3.76 26.85 -10.58
C ASN A 515 -3.17 28.15 -9.98
N SER A 516 -2.67 28.06 -8.76
CA SER A 516 -2.04 29.13 -7.99
C SER A 516 -0.54 28.90 -7.75
N HIS A 517 0.08 28.00 -8.54
CA HIS A 517 1.52 27.74 -8.47
C HIS A 517 2.30 29.06 -8.63
N PRO A 518 3.28 29.36 -7.75
CA PRO A 518 3.98 30.65 -7.74
C PRO A 518 4.72 30.95 -9.04
N ASP A 519 5.19 29.90 -9.73
CA ASP A 519 5.90 30.01 -11.02
C ASP A 519 5.00 29.73 -12.25
N LYS A 520 3.67 29.74 -12.07
CA LYS A 520 2.73 29.56 -13.18
C LYS A 520 2.95 30.61 -14.26
N THR A 521 2.87 30.20 -15.51
CA THR A 521 2.82 31.09 -16.68
C THR A 521 1.46 30.88 -17.34
N ALA A 522 0.53 31.83 -17.22
CA ALA A 522 -0.87 31.61 -17.60
C ALA A 522 -1.11 31.76 -19.11
N SER A 523 -0.16 32.36 -19.83
CA SER A 523 -0.23 32.54 -21.28
C SER A 523 1.17 32.68 -21.88
N GLU A 524 1.32 32.42 -23.18
CA GLU A 524 2.59 32.58 -23.88
C GLU A 524 3.19 33.99 -23.76
N LYS A 525 2.35 35.02 -23.59
CA LYS A 525 2.78 36.42 -23.44
C LYS A 525 3.49 36.69 -22.11
N GLU A 526 3.30 35.82 -21.12
CA GLU A 526 3.91 35.91 -19.79
C GLU A 526 5.22 35.10 -19.69
N THR A 527 5.58 34.39 -20.76
CA THR A 527 6.83 33.62 -20.82
C THR A 527 8.02 34.56 -20.74
N ARG A 528 9.05 34.13 -20.02
CA ARG A 528 10.27 34.94 -19.80
C ARG A 528 11.41 34.09 -19.31
N VAL A 529 12.63 34.60 -19.48
CA VAL A 529 13.83 34.02 -18.89
C VAL A 529 14.54 35.07 -18.05
N GLU A 530 14.79 34.75 -16.78
CA GLU A 530 15.37 35.68 -15.80
C GLU A 530 16.66 35.11 -15.21
N ARG A 531 17.67 35.96 -15.00
CA ARG A 531 18.91 35.61 -14.27
C ARG A 531 18.88 36.22 -12.86
N LYS A 532 19.11 35.38 -11.85
CA LYS A 532 19.27 35.78 -10.44
C LYS A 532 20.59 35.21 -9.93
N GLY A 533 21.67 35.99 -10.06
CA GLY A 533 23.02 35.51 -9.78
C GLY A 533 23.44 34.37 -10.72
N ASN A 534 23.71 33.19 -10.17
CA ASN A 534 23.99 31.97 -10.91
C ASN A 534 22.75 31.11 -11.20
N GLU A 535 21.56 31.57 -10.83
CA GLU A 535 20.30 30.91 -11.15
C GLU A 535 19.66 31.51 -12.40
N ILE A 536 19.10 30.66 -13.26
CA ILE A 536 18.31 31.03 -14.42
C ILE A 536 16.92 30.43 -14.24
N HIS A 537 15.89 31.27 -14.32
CA HIS A 537 14.49 30.84 -14.27
C HIS A 537 13.89 30.99 -15.65
N VAL A 538 13.52 29.86 -16.25
CA VAL A 538 12.83 29.78 -17.54
C VAL A 538 11.36 29.54 -17.26
N TYR A 539 10.54 30.57 -17.42
CA TYR A 539 9.08 30.50 -17.31
C TYR A 539 8.51 30.17 -18.68
N MET A 540 8.14 28.91 -18.87
CA MET A 540 7.81 28.29 -20.14
C MET A 540 6.37 27.80 -20.16
N THR A 541 5.72 27.88 -21.31
CA THR A 541 4.42 27.26 -21.56
C THR A 541 4.56 26.09 -22.53
N ALA A 542 3.71 25.09 -22.37
CA ALA A 542 3.54 23.97 -23.28
C ALA A 542 2.10 23.94 -23.79
N THR A 543 1.95 23.91 -25.11
CA THR A 543 0.70 23.72 -25.84
C THR A 543 0.99 22.89 -27.06
N ARG A 544 0.03 22.11 -27.57
CA ARG A 544 0.23 21.42 -28.85
C ARG A 544 0.46 22.46 -29.97
N THR A 545 1.64 22.53 -30.61
CA THR A 545 2.77 21.58 -30.55
C THR A 545 4.13 22.25 -30.38
N HIS A 546 4.25 23.15 -29.41
CA HIS A 546 5.48 23.87 -29.16
C HIS A 546 5.65 24.26 -27.69
N PHE A 547 6.90 24.48 -27.32
CA PHE A 547 7.25 25.22 -26.12
C PHE A 547 7.39 26.70 -26.43
N LYS A 548 7.13 27.55 -25.43
CA LYS A 548 7.44 28.98 -25.52
C LYS A 548 8.11 29.44 -24.22
N PRO A 549 9.32 30.03 -24.25
CA PRO A 549 10.23 30.12 -25.39
C PRO A 549 10.78 28.74 -25.79
N ASP A 550 11.25 28.61 -27.03
CA ASP A 550 11.92 27.40 -27.54
C ASP A 550 13.40 27.64 -27.88
N ASN A 551 13.88 28.88 -27.90
CA ASN A 551 15.30 29.20 -28.11
C ASN A 551 15.80 30.12 -26.99
N ILE A 552 16.80 29.67 -26.24
CA ILE A 552 17.34 30.35 -25.06
C ILE A 552 18.86 30.51 -25.22
N GLU A 553 19.33 31.76 -25.14
CA GLU A 553 20.73 32.15 -25.29
C GLU A 553 21.28 32.70 -23.97
N GLY A 554 22.60 32.65 -23.77
CA GLY A 554 23.25 33.31 -22.63
C GLY A 554 23.21 32.55 -21.30
N VAL A 555 22.86 31.25 -21.31
CA VAL A 555 23.13 30.32 -20.20
C VAL A 555 24.62 30.03 -20.16
N LYS A 556 25.18 29.82 -18.97
CA LYS A 556 26.62 29.59 -18.75
C LYS A 556 26.86 28.26 -18.03
N VAL A 557 28.04 27.68 -18.26
CA VAL A 557 28.47 26.48 -17.54
C VAL A 557 28.41 26.72 -16.03
N GLY A 558 27.72 25.81 -15.31
CA GLY A 558 27.52 25.88 -13.87
C GLY A 558 26.38 26.78 -13.40
N ASP A 559 25.62 27.42 -14.30
CA ASP A 559 24.34 28.04 -13.92
C ASP A 559 23.36 26.95 -13.43
N ARG A 560 22.51 27.30 -12.47
CA ARG A 560 21.38 26.46 -12.03
C ARG A 560 20.15 26.90 -12.79
N VAL A 561 19.74 26.12 -13.79
CA VAL A 561 18.63 26.45 -14.68
C VAL A 561 17.37 25.74 -14.19
N TYR A 562 16.36 26.50 -13.78
CA TYR A 562 15.05 25.99 -13.43
C TYR A 562 14.09 26.21 -14.60
N PHE A 563 13.54 25.13 -15.13
CA PHE A 563 12.46 25.19 -16.12
C PHE A 563 11.13 25.08 -15.40
N HIS A 564 10.41 26.19 -15.29
CA HIS A 564 9.04 26.25 -14.78
C HIS A 564 8.07 26.14 -15.95
N ILE A 565 7.46 24.98 -16.13
CA ILE A 565 6.69 24.66 -17.33
C ILE A 565 5.23 24.53 -16.96
N THR A 566 4.37 25.33 -17.60
CA THR A 566 2.91 25.26 -17.45
C THR A 566 2.28 24.64 -18.69
N ASN A 567 1.56 23.53 -18.53
CA ASN A 567 0.74 22.95 -19.59
C ASN A 567 -0.58 23.73 -19.69
N LEU A 568 -0.78 24.45 -20.80
CA LEU A 568 -1.96 25.30 -21.01
C LEU A 568 -3.16 24.54 -21.61
N GLU A 569 -3.04 23.25 -21.91
CA GLU A 569 -4.17 22.45 -22.40
C GLU A 569 -5.29 22.43 -21.36
N GLN A 570 -6.55 22.52 -21.83
CA GLN A 570 -7.77 22.45 -21.02
C GLN A 570 -8.72 21.37 -21.56
N ASP A 571 -8.11 20.29 -22.03
CA ASP A 571 -8.77 19.06 -22.45
C ASP A 571 -8.02 17.87 -21.81
N TRP A 572 -8.70 16.75 -21.63
CA TRP A 572 -8.18 15.61 -20.87
C TRP A 572 -7.30 14.72 -21.74
N ASP A 573 -6.40 13.96 -21.09
CA ASP A 573 -5.49 13.01 -21.76
C ASP A 573 -4.50 13.65 -22.75
N ILE A 574 -4.06 14.88 -22.44
CA ILE A 574 -3.02 15.60 -23.21
C ILE A 574 -1.89 16.06 -22.27
N PRO A 575 -1.14 15.13 -21.65
CA PRO A 575 0.05 15.50 -20.91
C PRO A 575 1.13 16.06 -21.84
N HIS A 576 2.07 16.80 -21.25
CA HIS A 576 3.31 17.18 -21.92
C HIS A 576 4.49 16.66 -21.12
N GLY A 577 5.48 16.17 -21.85
CA GLY A 577 6.77 15.79 -21.32
C GLY A 577 7.78 16.93 -21.36
N PHE A 578 8.88 16.84 -20.61
CA PHE A 578 10.04 17.72 -20.80
C PHE A 578 11.35 17.05 -20.37
N ALA A 579 12.32 17.06 -21.28
CA ALA A 579 13.71 16.71 -20.97
C ALA A 579 14.69 17.57 -21.76
N VAL A 580 15.80 17.94 -21.12
CA VAL A 580 16.95 18.61 -21.76
C VAL A 580 18.13 17.65 -21.85
N LYS A 581 18.88 17.70 -22.95
CA LYS A 581 20.04 16.82 -23.19
C LYS A 581 21.02 16.84 -22.02
N GLY A 582 21.33 15.67 -21.48
CA GLY A 582 22.30 15.53 -20.39
C GLY A 582 21.79 16.01 -19.03
N LEU A 583 20.47 16.12 -18.85
CA LEU A 583 19.83 16.26 -17.55
C LEU A 583 20.18 15.07 -16.66
N ASN A 584 20.91 15.31 -15.57
CA ASN A 584 21.21 14.29 -14.56
C ASN A 584 20.11 14.26 -13.48
N ASN A 585 18.89 14.04 -13.95
CA ASN A 585 17.62 14.00 -13.21
C ASN A 585 16.61 13.18 -14.04
N SER A 586 15.33 13.12 -13.69
CA SER A 586 14.30 12.52 -14.55
C SER A 586 13.76 13.49 -15.61
N GLU A 587 12.90 13.00 -16.50
CA GLU A 587 11.97 13.86 -17.24
C GLU A 587 10.90 14.48 -16.31
N LEU A 588 10.10 15.40 -16.84
CA LEU A 588 8.84 15.83 -16.24
C LEU A 588 7.66 15.34 -17.09
N LEU A 589 6.64 14.78 -16.45
CA LEU A 589 5.32 14.58 -17.03
C LEU A 589 4.32 15.58 -16.42
N ILE A 590 3.70 16.41 -17.25
CA ILE A 590 2.95 17.61 -16.85
C ILE A 590 1.52 17.50 -17.37
N MET A 591 0.56 17.24 -16.48
CA MET A 591 -0.86 17.08 -16.85
C MET A 591 -1.47 18.41 -17.32
N PRO A 592 -2.56 18.40 -18.10
CA PRO A 592 -3.26 19.61 -18.51
C PRO A 592 -3.61 20.52 -17.32
N GLY A 593 -3.23 21.79 -17.42
CA GLY A 593 -3.38 22.80 -16.37
C GLY A 593 -2.37 22.74 -15.22
N GLN A 594 -1.40 21.83 -15.26
CA GLN A 594 -0.32 21.76 -14.26
C GLN A 594 0.87 22.67 -14.60
N THR A 595 1.52 23.15 -13.55
CA THR A 595 2.86 23.73 -13.56
C THR A 595 3.82 22.81 -12.81
N LYS A 596 4.95 22.47 -13.41
CA LYS A 596 6.05 21.74 -12.76
C LYS A 596 7.40 22.36 -13.04
N THR A 597 8.36 22.10 -12.16
CA THR A 597 9.72 22.63 -12.23
C THR A 597 10.74 21.50 -12.20
N ILE A 598 11.75 21.62 -13.06
CA ILE A 598 12.96 20.79 -13.01
C ILE A 598 14.22 21.65 -13.03
N GLU A 599 15.18 21.32 -12.16
CA GLU A 599 16.51 21.90 -12.15
C GLU A 599 17.46 21.14 -13.10
N TRP A 600 18.22 21.90 -13.88
CA TRP A 600 19.29 21.44 -14.75
C TRP A 600 20.55 22.28 -14.57
N VAL A 601 21.72 21.63 -14.47
CA VAL A 601 23.02 22.30 -14.34
C VAL A 601 23.95 21.88 -15.48
N PRO A 602 24.15 22.71 -16.53
CA PRO A 602 25.04 22.39 -17.63
C PRO A 602 26.50 22.35 -17.19
N GLN A 603 27.16 21.22 -17.44
CA GLN A 603 28.56 20.98 -17.05
C GLN A 603 29.57 21.36 -18.14
N LYS A 604 29.13 21.59 -19.37
CA LYS A 604 30.00 21.85 -20.54
C LYS A 604 29.40 22.91 -21.45
N GLU A 605 30.25 23.56 -22.23
CA GLU A 605 29.82 24.48 -23.28
C GLU A 605 29.18 23.70 -24.43
N GLY A 606 28.21 24.31 -25.11
CA GLY A 606 27.59 23.71 -26.28
C GLY A 606 26.14 24.12 -26.49
N ILE A 607 25.50 23.44 -27.43
CA ILE A 607 24.07 23.57 -27.72
C ILE A 607 23.35 22.36 -27.14
N TYR A 608 22.34 22.63 -26.34
CA TYR A 608 21.59 21.65 -25.56
C TYR A 608 20.14 21.65 -26.02
N PRO A 609 19.72 20.69 -26.86
CA PRO A 609 18.33 20.54 -27.20
C PRO A 609 17.52 20.09 -25.99
N PHE A 610 16.26 20.53 -25.94
CA PHE A 610 15.22 19.98 -25.09
C PHE A 610 13.99 19.63 -25.93
N TYR A 611 13.16 18.71 -25.45
CA TYR A 611 12.02 18.20 -26.21
C TYR A 611 10.92 17.68 -25.29
N CYS A 612 9.72 17.55 -25.84
CA CYS A 612 8.60 16.90 -25.18
C CYS A 612 8.81 15.39 -25.23
N THR A 613 8.92 14.73 -24.08
CA THR A 613 9.07 13.27 -23.96
C THR A 613 7.77 12.52 -24.25
N ASP A 614 6.62 13.14 -23.95
CA ASP A 614 5.30 12.55 -24.18
C ASP A 614 4.78 12.77 -25.62
N PHE A 615 4.13 11.75 -26.20
CA PHE A 615 3.50 11.84 -27.52
C PHE A 615 2.20 12.64 -27.46
N CYS A 616 2.32 13.96 -27.38
CA CYS A 616 1.21 14.86 -27.15
C CYS A 616 0.39 15.22 -28.41
N SER A 617 0.96 15.05 -29.61
CA SER A 617 0.29 15.40 -30.88
C SER A 617 1.02 14.81 -32.10
N ALA A 618 0.42 14.94 -33.30
CA ALA A 618 1.02 14.48 -34.55
C ALA A 618 2.38 15.13 -34.87
N LEU A 619 2.63 16.33 -34.34
CA LEU A 619 3.89 17.07 -34.51
C LEU A 619 4.80 16.97 -33.27
N HIS A 620 4.61 15.95 -32.41
CA HIS A 620 5.34 15.83 -31.15
C HIS A 620 6.87 15.91 -31.32
N GLN A 621 7.41 15.43 -32.45
CA GLN A 621 8.84 15.51 -32.75
C GLN A 621 9.32 16.95 -33.00
N GLU A 622 8.44 17.81 -33.52
CA GLU A 622 8.70 19.24 -33.71
C GLU A 622 8.58 20.05 -32.40
N MET A 623 8.01 19.48 -31.34
CA MET A 623 7.91 20.11 -30.02
C MET A 623 9.25 20.03 -29.27
N GLN A 624 10.19 20.85 -29.70
CA GLN A 624 11.56 20.92 -29.18
C GLN A 624 12.09 22.36 -29.18
N GLY A 625 13.24 22.53 -28.53
CA GLY A 625 13.93 23.80 -28.46
C GLY A 625 15.41 23.63 -28.14
N TYR A 626 16.13 24.75 -28.03
CA TYR A 626 17.58 24.77 -27.78
C TYR A 626 17.95 25.75 -26.68
N VAL A 627 18.92 25.34 -25.86
CA VAL A 627 19.66 26.23 -24.96
C VAL A 627 21.11 26.32 -25.43
N ARG A 628 21.61 27.53 -25.65
CA ARG A 628 23.04 27.76 -25.82
C ARG A 628 23.72 27.98 -24.48
N VAL A 629 24.63 27.07 -24.13
CA VAL A 629 25.48 27.17 -22.95
C VAL A 629 26.86 27.66 -23.37
N SER A 630 27.21 28.84 -22.86
CA SER A 630 28.51 29.47 -23.06
C SER A 630 29.47 29.22 -21.89
N SER A 631 30.74 29.58 -22.06
CA SER A 631 31.72 29.55 -20.98
C SER A 631 31.29 30.39 -19.77
N LYS A 632 31.79 30.05 -18.57
CA LYS A 632 31.48 30.78 -17.33
C LYS A 632 31.79 32.29 -17.41
N ASN A 633 32.81 32.65 -18.20
CA ASN A 633 33.26 34.03 -18.38
C ASN A 633 32.72 34.68 -19.67
N SER A 634 31.74 34.06 -20.33
CA SER A 634 31.16 34.58 -21.56
C SER A 634 30.38 35.88 -21.32
N ASN A 635 30.41 36.77 -22.32
CA ASN A 635 29.62 38.01 -22.36
C ASN A 635 28.34 37.88 -23.19
N VAL A 636 27.96 36.66 -23.63
CA VAL A 636 26.67 36.45 -24.31
C VAL A 636 25.54 36.82 -23.33
N GLU A 637 24.71 37.78 -23.73
CA GLU A 637 23.58 38.24 -22.94
C GLU A 637 22.46 37.19 -22.93
N LEU A 638 21.76 37.12 -21.80
CA LEU A 638 20.57 36.27 -21.68
C LEU A 638 19.49 36.82 -22.62
N SER A 639 19.02 36.00 -23.55
CA SER A 639 17.94 36.34 -24.46
C SER A 639 17.13 35.10 -24.85
N PHE A 640 15.89 35.31 -25.29
CA PHE A 640 14.95 34.27 -25.68
C PHE A 640 13.96 34.82 -26.72
N ASN A 641 13.26 33.93 -27.42
CA ASN A 641 12.34 34.29 -28.49
C ASN A 641 10.89 34.44 -28.07
#